data_AF-A0A261U0G3-F1
#
_entry.id   AF-A0A261U0G3-F1
#
_cell.length_a   1.000
_cell.length_b   1.000
_cell.length_c   1.000
_cell.angle_alpha   90.00
_cell.angle_beta   90.00
_cell.angle_gamma   90.00
#
_symmetry.space_group_name_H-M   'P 1'
#
loop_
_entity.id
_entity.type
_entity.pdbx_description
1 polymer ?
#
loop_
_entity_poly.entity_id
_entity_poly.type
_entity_poly.pdbx_seq_one_letter_code
_entity_poly.pdbx_strand_id
1 'polypeptide(L)'
;MTRPTGYRPDIDGLRAFAVTVVVLYHAAPDWLRGGFAGVDAFFVISGFLITRILLSESAVAGERRGALSTFYARRIRRLFPALVVVSAASLALGALFLLPADYAQLGRHTAAGAAFVANLVLWQDVNYFAGVAEAKPLLHLWSLGIEEQFYLLWPFLLWLPPRRRGVLLWVLGGVTLASLIASGWLSVKDPTAGFYAPWSRFWELGAGGLLAVWGLGRDGQTPGPSRRADLLSWIGVALLAVTLIVARPDRLFPMPAALLPVAGALLLIAAGPHAWVNRRLLSRPAVVWLGRISYPLYLWHWPMLSFLRVRYTDLAGPALALATAAAIAASVLLAWLTYRYIEQPIRHARNPGRRTTGLLAAAMVATAGAGVWIWSQQGLAQRLPESVRTLASAPLLTPAWHAGLRDGICHNMIYRGNLGDPATCFPAGHPSALLWGDSHAAALFAGMATLPGWSMQQATTDATAPLFGTDLRNNLQRPLDTINTRILQQVSAQPPDLILLHAFWEGYKLSTEALQRALVDTVERIRRAAPGSRVVVLGPVPVWRSSLQQNLLNYARGHDGALAPAQMAYGQLRSSRALDQTLQQGLAQAGVDYISLYPLLCQDRACLARRDATPEGLAYVDGGHLSLSGATTLAQRLLPLLQRDGVTGK
;
A
#
# COMPACT_ATOMS: atom_id res chain seq x y z
N MET A 1 36.90 -21.31 -12.60
CA MET A 1 35.62 -21.89 -12.12
C MET A 1 34.82 -22.35 -13.32
N THR A 2 34.87 -23.64 -13.64
CA THR A 2 34.07 -24.26 -14.70
C THR A 2 32.60 -24.14 -14.30
N ARG A 3 31.76 -23.51 -15.14
CA ARG A 3 30.32 -23.43 -14.90
C ARG A 3 29.76 -24.86 -14.92
N PRO A 4 28.98 -25.30 -13.93
CA PRO A 4 28.34 -26.61 -13.99
C PRO A 4 27.48 -26.70 -15.26
N THR A 5 27.56 -27.82 -15.95
CA THR A 5 26.76 -28.12 -17.14
C THR A 5 25.27 -27.92 -16.81
N GLY A 6 24.62 -26.92 -17.43
CA GLY A 6 23.20 -26.62 -17.23
C GLY A 6 22.85 -25.32 -16.48
N TYR A 7 23.81 -24.54 -15.98
CA TYR A 7 23.54 -23.22 -15.37
C TYR A 7 23.03 -22.18 -16.40
N ARG A 8 21.94 -21.49 -16.08
CA ARG A 8 21.26 -20.48 -16.92
C ARG A 8 21.48 -19.04 -16.37
N PRO A 9 22.56 -18.34 -16.76
CA PRO A 9 22.84 -16.98 -16.29
C PRO A 9 21.76 -15.96 -16.72
N ASP A 10 21.10 -16.19 -17.84
CA ASP A 10 20.00 -15.37 -18.32
C ASP A 10 18.78 -15.36 -17.38
N ILE A 11 18.54 -16.44 -16.62
CA ILE A 11 17.48 -16.48 -15.62
C ILE A 11 17.82 -15.60 -14.42
N ASP A 12 19.08 -15.59 -13.97
CA ASP A 12 19.54 -14.63 -12.95
C ASP A 12 19.38 -13.20 -13.48
N GLY A 13 19.68 -12.95 -14.76
CA GLY A 13 19.44 -11.65 -15.36
C GLY A 13 17.98 -11.23 -15.39
N LEU A 14 17.06 -12.17 -15.65
CA LEU A 14 15.62 -11.89 -15.58
C LEU A 14 15.16 -11.60 -14.15
N ARG A 15 15.72 -12.29 -13.15
CA ARG A 15 15.51 -11.97 -11.72
C ARG A 15 16.00 -10.56 -11.37
N ALA A 16 17.13 -10.15 -11.94
CA ALA A 16 17.67 -8.80 -11.77
C ALA A 16 16.72 -7.73 -12.31
N PHE A 17 16.19 -7.94 -13.52
CA PHE A 17 15.15 -7.07 -14.08
C PHE A 17 13.94 -6.98 -13.14
N ALA A 18 13.38 -8.13 -12.75
CA ALA A 18 12.19 -8.20 -11.91
C ALA A 18 12.34 -7.48 -10.57
N VAL A 19 13.47 -7.65 -9.85
CA VAL A 19 13.68 -6.92 -8.57
C VAL A 19 13.91 -5.43 -8.80
N THR A 20 14.60 -5.05 -9.88
CA THR A 20 14.92 -3.64 -10.14
C THR A 20 13.65 -2.83 -10.37
N VAL A 21 12.73 -3.32 -11.19
CA VAL A 21 11.48 -2.59 -11.48
C VAL A 21 10.57 -2.49 -10.25
N VAL A 22 10.59 -3.51 -9.37
CA VAL A 22 9.86 -3.48 -8.09
C VAL A 22 10.47 -2.47 -7.12
N VAL A 23 11.80 -2.47 -6.96
CA VAL A 23 12.51 -1.52 -6.09
C VAL A 23 12.27 -0.09 -6.57
N LEU A 24 12.37 0.16 -7.88
CA LEU A 24 12.13 1.48 -8.46
C LEU A 24 10.68 1.92 -8.30
N TYR A 25 9.71 1.02 -8.49
CA TYR A 25 8.30 1.34 -8.23
C TYR A 25 8.08 1.73 -6.76
N HIS A 26 8.65 0.99 -5.81
CA HIS A 26 8.50 1.33 -4.39
C HIS A 26 9.22 2.62 -4.03
N ALA A 27 10.35 2.95 -4.67
CA ALA A 27 11.07 4.18 -4.41
C ALA A 27 10.42 5.43 -5.03
N ALA A 28 9.94 5.32 -6.28
CA ALA A 28 9.33 6.39 -7.05
C ALA A 28 8.18 5.84 -7.91
N PRO A 29 6.98 5.66 -7.33
CA PRO A 29 5.83 5.04 -8.00
C PRO A 29 5.43 5.73 -9.31
N ASP A 30 5.63 7.04 -9.41
CA ASP A 30 5.27 7.83 -10.58
C ASP A 30 6.18 7.59 -11.79
N TRP A 31 7.42 7.13 -11.59
CA TRP A 31 8.37 6.90 -12.68
C TRP A 31 8.10 5.61 -13.44
N LEU A 32 7.77 4.53 -12.71
CA LEU A 32 7.50 3.21 -13.27
C LEU A 32 6.22 2.65 -12.68
N ARG A 33 5.08 3.24 -13.05
CA ARG A 33 3.76 2.92 -12.51
C ARG A 33 3.41 1.43 -12.55
N GLY A 34 3.86 0.69 -13.57
CA GLY A 34 3.68 -0.75 -13.70
C GLY A 34 4.79 -1.62 -13.09
N GLY A 35 5.77 -1.04 -12.40
CA GLY A 35 6.96 -1.76 -11.90
C GLY A 35 6.67 -2.76 -10.79
N PHE A 36 5.56 -2.61 -10.06
CA PHE A 36 5.08 -3.61 -9.10
C PHE A 36 4.86 -4.99 -9.73
N ALA A 37 4.51 -5.03 -11.01
CA ALA A 37 4.25 -6.26 -11.76
C ALA A 37 5.53 -7.07 -12.07
N GLY A 38 6.70 -6.59 -11.66
CA GLY A 38 7.92 -7.40 -11.64
C GLY A 38 7.80 -8.62 -10.73
N VAL A 39 6.90 -8.60 -9.73
CA VAL A 39 6.60 -9.77 -8.89
C VAL A 39 5.97 -10.92 -9.68
N ASP A 40 5.13 -10.63 -10.67
CA ASP A 40 4.50 -11.65 -11.53
C ASP A 40 5.56 -12.36 -12.39
N ALA A 41 6.55 -11.62 -12.89
CA ALA A 41 7.72 -12.20 -13.55
C ALA A 41 8.54 -13.07 -12.59
N PHE A 42 8.67 -12.67 -11.31
CA PHE A 42 9.29 -13.52 -10.28
C PHE A 42 8.54 -14.83 -10.08
N PHE A 43 7.21 -14.80 -9.99
CA PHE A 43 6.39 -16.00 -9.85
C PHE A 43 6.60 -16.99 -11.00
N VAL A 44 6.66 -16.52 -12.25
CA VAL A 44 6.98 -17.37 -13.41
C VAL A 44 8.37 -18.01 -13.27
N ILE A 45 9.40 -17.22 -12.92
CA ILE A 45 10.76 -17.73 -12.73
C ILE A 45 10.80 -18.78 -11.61
N SER A 46 10.14 -18.47 -10.50
CA SER A 46 10.04 -19.33 -9.31
C SER A 46 9.38 -20.66 -9.66
N GLY A 47 8.23 -20.64 -10.34
CA GLY A 47 7.54 -21.83 -10.84
C GLY A 47 8.37 -22.68 -11.79
N PHE A 48 9.07 -22.04 -12.74
CA PHE A 48 9.96 -22.74 -13.68
C PHE A 48 11.12 -23.43 -12.95
N LEU A 49 11.84 -22.72 -12.08
CA LEU A 49 12.99 -23.25 -11.36
C LEU A 49 12.59 -24.35 -10.38
N ILE A 50 11.51 -24.15 -9.61
CA ILE A 50 11.11 -25.13 -8.59
C ILE A 50 10.68 -26.45 -9.22
N THR A 51 9.95 -26.37 -10.33
CA THR A 51 9.47 -27.54 -11.05
C THR A 51 10.64 -28.35 -11.60
N ARG A 52 11.64 -27.69 -12.22
CA ARG A 52 12.85 -28.39 -12.69
C ARG A 52 13.63 -29.04 -11.55
N ILE A 53 13.78 -28.34 -10.43
CA ILE A 53 14.47 -28.87 -9.24
C ILE A 53 13.75 -30.13 -8.73
N LEU A 54 12.44 -30.06 -8.47
CA LEU A 54 11.65 -31.18 -7.96
C LEU A 54 11.70 -32.42 -8.88
N LEU A 55 11.63 -32.20 -10.20
CA LEU A 55 11.70 -33.28 -11.19
C LEU A 55 13.11 -33.90 -11.25
N SER A 56 14.16 -33.09 -11.18
CA SER A 56 15.55 -33.58 -11.15
C SER A 56 15.87 -34.37 -9.88
N GLU A 57 15.39 -33.91 -8.72
CA GLU A 57 15.63 -34.57 -7.44
C GLU A 57 14.88 -35.89 -7.32
N SER A 58 13.65 -35.94 -7.86
CA SER A 58 12.87 -37.19 -7.93
C SER A 58 13.52 -38.23 -8.83
N ALA A 59 14.18 -37.79 -9.91
CA ALA A 59 14.93 -38.68 -10.80
C ALA A 59 16.20 -39.25 -10.14
N VAL A 60 16.88 -38.46 -9.31
CA VAL A 60 18.13 -38.86 -8.62
C VAL A 60 17.87 -39.72 -7.39
N ALA A 61 16.84 -39.43 -6.59
CA ALA A 61 16.66 -40.05 -5.28
C ALA A 61 16.13 -41.49 -5.32
N GLY A 62 15.50 -41.94 -6.41
CA GLY A 62 14.82 -43.24 -6.51
C GLY A 62 13.55 -43.36 -5.64
N GLU A 63 13.50 -42.70 -4.49
CA GLU A 63 12.40 -42.64 -3.53
C GLU A 63 11.87 -41.21 -3.30
N ARG A 64 10.56 -41.04 -3.34
CA ARG A 64 9.88 -39.72 -3.30
C ARG A 64 10.02 -39.00 -1.96
N ARG A 65 10.05 -39.73 -0.84
CA ARG A 65 10.16 -39.13 0.51
C ARG A 65 11.55 -38.54 0.76
N GLY A 66 12.61 -39.24 0.34
CA GLY A 66 13.99 -38.75 0.42
C GLY A 66 14.19 -37.46 -0.40
N ALA A 67 13.63 -37.41 -1.61
CA ALA A 67 13.67 -36.22 -2.46
C ALA A 67 13.07 -34.98 -1.78
N LEU A 68 11.86 -35.07 -1.21
CA LEU A 68 11.23 -33.95 -0.51
C LEU A 68 12.03 -33.45 0.69
N SER A 69 12.53 -34.35 1.52
CA SER A 69 13.32 -33.94 2.69
C SER A 69 14.56 -33.14 2.28
N THR A 70 15.19 -33.54 1.18
CA THR A 70 16.38 -32.88 0.64
C THR A 70 16.03 -31.54 -0.01
N PHE A 71 14.90 -31.48 -0.74
CA PHE A 71 14.32 -30.27 -1.30
C PHE A 71 14.10 -29.19 -0.24
N TYR A 72 13.32 -29.51 0.80
CA TYR A 72 12.98 -28.56 1.86
C TYR A 72 14.22 -28.19 2.69
N ALA A 73 15.13 -29.12 2.95
CA ALA A 73 16.38 -28.80 3.63
C ALA A 73 17.25 -27.81 2.82
N ARG A 74 17.31 -27.94 1.49
CA ARG A 74 18.00 -26.95 0.63
C ARG A 74 17.29 -25.61 0.63
N ARG A 75 15.95 -25.60 0.67
CA ARG A 75 15.17 -24.37 0.73
C ARG A 75 15.34 -23.62 2.04
N ILE A 76 15.28 -24.31 3.18
CA ILE A 76 15.55 -23.73 4.50
C ILE A 76 16.92 -23.04 4.50
N ARG A 77 17.97 -23.73 4.03
CA ARG A 77 19.34 -23.18 3.95
C ARG A 77 19.51 -22.02 2.97
N ARG A 78 18.56 -21.83 2.05
CA ARG A 78 18.53 -20.71 1.11
C ARG A 78 17.77 -19.51 1.67
N LEU A 79 16.57 -19.73 2.19
CA LEU A 79 15.60 -18.67 2.46
C LEU A 79 15.69 -18.15 3.89
N PHE A 80 15.75 -19.06 4.87
CA PHE A 80 15.63 -18.71 6.28
C PHE A 80 16.74 -17.77 6.77
N PRO A 81 18.03 -17.91 6.38
CA PRO A 81 19.07 -17.05 6.90
C PRO A 81 18.81 -15.56 6.62
N ALA A 82 18.46 -15.21 5.38
CA ALA A 82 18.20 -13.82 5.02
C ALA A 82 16.89 -13.32 5.63
N LEU A 83 15.84 -14.14 5.63
CA LEU A 83 14.56 -13.77 6.22
C LEU A 83 14.65 -13.51 7.73
N VAL A 84 15.37 -14.36 8.48
CA VAL A 84 15.60 -14.15 9.93
C VAL A 84 16.34 -12.84 10.17
N VAL A 85 17.39 -12.55 9.40
CA VAL A 85 18.17 -11.31 9.54
C VAL A 85 17.31 -10.08 9.28
N VAL A 86 16.56 -10.07 8.18
CA VAL A 86 15.70 -8.92 7.83
C VAL A 86 14.55 -8.76 8.82
N SER A 87 13.93 -9.85 9.26
CA SER A 87 12.88 -9.81 10.28
C SER A 87 13.40 -9.29 11.61
N ALA A 88 14.56 -9.78 12.09
CA ALA A 88 15.18 -9.29 13.31
C ALA A 88 15.57 -7.82 13.23
N ALA A 89 16.17 -7.39 12.11
CA ALA A 89 16.49 -5.99 11.85
C ALA A 89 15.22 -5.13 11.80
N SER A 90 14.15 -5.62 11.17
CA SER A 90 12.87 -4.93 11.12
C SER A 90 12.24 -4.79 12.50
N LEU A 91 12.27 -5.84 13.33
CA LEU A 91 11.80 -5.78 14.72
C LEU A 91 12.62 -4.78 15.55
N ALA A 92 13.94 -4.76 15.37
CA ALA A 92 14.81 -3.80 16.03
C ALA A 92 14.48 -2.37 15.61
N LEU A 93 14.40 -2.09 14.30
CA LEU A 93 14.00 -0.77 13.79
C LEU A 93 12.57 -0.41 14.20
N GLY A 94 11.67 -1.38 14.31
CA GLY A 94 10.28 -1.21 14.74
C GLY A 94 10.16 -0.75 16.19
N ALA A 95 10.86 -1.42 17.12
CA ALA A 95 10.98 -1.00 18.53
C ALA A 95 11.48 0.44 18.63
N LEU A 96 12.23 0.81 17.62
CA LEU A 96 13.09 1.94 17.59
C LEU A 96 12.53 3.01 16.67
N PHE A 97 11.36 2.91 16.02
CA PHE A 97 10.75 3.98 15.19
C PHE A 97 9.21 4.01 15.16
N LEU A 98 8.53 2.88 15.36
CA LEU A 98 7.07 2.80 15.19
C LEU A 98 6.33 3.24 16.45
N LEU A 99 5.06 3.62 16.30
CA LEU A 99 4.09 3.68 17.39
C LEU A 99 3.85 2.28 18.00
N PRO A 100 3.31 2.17 19.23
CA PRO A 100 3.07 0.88 19.87
C PRO A 100 2.14 -0.02 19.06
N ALA A 101 1.00 0.51 18.60
CA ALA A 101 0.07 -0.25 17.76
C ALA A 101 0.73 -0.78 16.47
N ASP A 102 1.50 0.08 15.78
CA ASP A 102 2.23 -0.31 14.57
C ASP A 102 3.34 -1.33 14.84
N TYR A 103 4.00 -1.25 16.00
CA TYR A 103 5.00 -2.23 16.38
C TYR A 103 4.39 -3.59 16.76
N ALA A 104 3.23 -3.59 17.42
CA ALA A 104 2.45 -4.80 17.65
C ALA A 104 2.08 -5.46 16.32
N GLN A 105 1.62 -4.67 15.35
CA GLN A 105 1.31 -5.14 13.99
C GLN A 105 2.55 -5.64 13.24
N LEU A 106 3.71 -4.99 13.39
CA LEU A 106 4.97 -5.52 12.87
C LEU A 106 5.31 -6.89 13.48
N GLY A 107 5.06 -7.07 14.79
CA GLY A 107 5.20 -8.37 15.46
C GLY A 107 4.30 -9.44 14.84
N ARG A 108 3.01 -9.13 14.64
CA ARG A 108 2.04 -10.00 13.95
C ARG A 108 2.49 -10.34 12.53
N HIS A 109 2.93 -9.35 11.74
CA HIS A 109 3.44 -9.57 10.38
C HIS A 109 4.74 -10.39 10.37
N THR A 110 5.60 -10.24 11.38
CA THR A 110 6.83 -11.04 11.52
C THR A 110 6.50 -12.51 11.77
N ALA A 111 5.56 -12.80 12.67
CA ALA A 111 5.07 -14.15 12.91
C ALA A 111 4.41 -14.76 11.67
N ALA A 112 3.56 -13.98 10.98
CA ALA A 112 2.92 -14.41 9.75
C ALA A 112 3.92 -14.66 8.61
N GLY A 113 4.96 -13.81 8.49
CA GLY A 113 6.04 -13.99 7.53
C GLY A 113 6.88 -15.23 7.81
N ALA A 114 7.21 -15.50 9.08
CA ALA A 114 7.93 -16.70 9.51
C ALA A 114 7.14 -17.98 9.25
N ALA A 115 5.81 -17.92 9.34
CA ALA A 115 4.89 -19.02 9.02
C ALA A 115 4.49 -19.09 7.53
N PHE A 116 4.98 -18.17 6.69
CA PHE A 116 4.62 -18.04 5.27
C PHE A 116 3.11 -17.87 5.00
N VAL A 117 2.42 -17.17 5.89
CA VAL A 117 0.98 -16.82 5.77
C VAL A 117 0.75 -15.31 5.78
N ALA A 118 1.79 -14.50 5.55
CA ALA A 118 1.72 -13.04 5.53
C ALA A 118 0.65 -12.52 4.56
N ASN A 119 0.43 -13.16 3.41
CA ASN A 119 -0.61 -12.78 2.47
C ASN A 119 -2.03 -12.90 3.05
N LEU A 120 -2.31 -13.93 3.86
CA LEU A 120 -3.62 -14.14 4.47
C LEU A 120 -3.90 -13.13 5.58
N VAL A 121 -2.88 -12.79 6.37
CA VAL A 121 -2.98 -11.76 7.41
C VAL A 121 -3.14 -10.38 6.77
N LEU A 122 -2.37 -10.07 5.73
CA LEU A 122 -2.43 -8.77 5.05
C LEU A 122 -3.72 -8.57 4.26
N TRP A 123 -4.33 -9.64 3.74
CA TRP A 123 -5.66 -9.59 3.12
C TRP A 123 -6.72 -9.02 4.08
N GLN A 124 -6.67 -9.39 5.35
CA GLN A 124 -7.61 -8.89 6.37
C GLN A 124 -7.28 -7.47 6.84
N ASP A 125 -6.02 -7.05 6.71
CA ASP A 125 -5.51 -5.88 7.40
C ASP A 125 -5.35 -4.62 6.51
N VAL A 126 -5.19 -4.74 5.19
CA VAL A 126 -4.91 -3.57 4.32
C VAL A 126 -5.15 -3.80 2.84
N ASN A 127 -5.68 -2.79 2.15
CA ASN A 127 -5.58 -2.71 0.69
C ASN A 127 -4.13 -2.37 0.30
N TYR A 128 -3.45 -3.27 -0.42
CA TYR A 128 -2.02 -3.18 -0.75
C TYR A 128 -1.61 -1.84 -1.38
N PHE A 129 -2.50 -1.22 -2.16
CA PHE A 129 -2.23 0.01 -2.92
C PHE A 129 -2.67 1.29 -2.21
N ALA A 130 -3.13 1.21 -0.97
CA ALA A 130 -3.44 2.38 -0.15
C ALA A 130 -2.17 2.96 0.50
N GLY A 131 -2.11 4.28 0.70
CA GLY A 131 -0.94 4.95 1.29
C GLY A 131 -0.56 4.45 2.70
N VAL A 132 -1.52 3.91 3.46
CA VAL A 132 -1.30 3.24 4.76
C VAL A 132 -0.49 1.95 4.65
N ALA A 133 -0.44 1.31 3.47
CA ALA A 133 0.34 0.10 3.25
C ALA A 133 1.85 0.39 3.25
N GLU A 134 2.27 1.59 2.83
CA GLU A 134 3.67 2.00 2.76
C GLU A 134 4.36 2.09 4.13
N ALA A 135 3.57 2.29 5.20
CA ALA A 135 4.04 2.34 6.57
C ALA A 135 4.22 0.95 7.22
N LYS A 136 3.85 -0.15 6.55
CA LYS A 136 3.98 -1.52 7.07
C LYS A 136 5.32 -2.14 6.62
N PRO A 137 6.33 -2.30 7.51
CA PRO A 137 7.70 -2.62 7.08
C PRO A 137 7.89 -4.02 6.45
N LEU A 138 6.97 -4.95 6.68
CA LEU A 138 7.02 -6.31 6.15
C LEU A 138 5.90 -6.61 5.14
N LEU A 139 5.25 -5.59 4.58
CA LEU A 139 4.15 -5.75 3.62
C LEU A 139 4.51 -6.69 2.47
N HIS A 140 5.65 -6.46 1.83
CA HIS A 140 6.16 -7.23 0.69
C HIS A 140 6.28 -8.76 0.92
N LEU A 141 6.25 -9.26 2.16
CA LEU A 141 6.28 -10.70 2.44
C LEU A 141 5.02 -11.45 1.99
N TRP A 142 3.96 -10.75 1.57
CA TRP A 142 2.77 -11.38 0.98
C TRP A 142 3.14 -12.29 -0.21
N SER A 143 4.03 -11.84 -1.10
CA SER A 143 4.38 -12.58 -2.31
C SER A 143 5.16 -13.84 -1.97
N LEU A 144 6.02 -13.76 -0.95
CA LEU A 144 6.76 -14.89 -0.41
C LEU A 144 5.83 -15.93 0.22
N GLY A 145 4.76 -15.50 0.89
CA GLY A 145 3.73 -16.40 1.42
C GLY A 145 3.06 -17.22 0.31
N ILE A 146 2.64 -16.56 -0.78
CA ILE A 146 2.08 -17.24 -1.95
C ILE A 146 3.08 -18.23 -2.57
N GLU A 147 4.33 -17.80 -2.75
CA GLU A 147 5.39 -18.62 -3.34
C GLU A 147 5.64 -19.90 -2.51
N GLU A 148 5.79 -19.79 -1.19
CA GLU A 148 6.05 -20.96 -0.33
C GLU A 148 4.81 -21.86 -0.16
N GLN A 149 3.60 -21.30 -0.16
CA GLN A 149 2.36 -22.11 -0.19
C GLN A 149 2.24 -22.90 -1.49
N PHE A 150 2.64 -22.31 -2.63
CA PHE A 150 2.76 -23.05 -3.88
C PHE A 150 3.80 -24.16 -3.76
N TYR A 151 4.97 -23.90 -3.16
CA TYR A 151 6.00 -24.93 -2.97
C TYR A 151 5.61 -26.07 -2.04
N LEU A 152 4.70 -25.80 -1.10
CA LEU A 152 4.14 -26.83 -0.24
C LEU A 152 3.22 -27.77 -1.05
N LEU A 153 2.38 -27.23 -1.93
CA LEU A 153 1.36 -27.97 -2.66
C LEU A 153 1.87 -28.62 -3.97
N TRP A 154 2.74 -27.92 -4.69
CA TRP A 154 3.20 -28.30 -6.03
C TRP A 154 3.87 -29.68 -6.12
N PRO A 155 4.71 -30.12 -5.16
CA PRO A 155 5.33 -31.44 -5.23
C PRO A 155 4.32 -32.59 -5.26
N PHE A 156 3.17 -32.45 -4.59
CA PHE A 156 2.13 -33.48 -4.60
C PHE A 156 1.48 -33.64 -5.98
N LEU A 157 1.35 -32.55 -6.74
CA LEU A 157 0.87 -32.60 -8.13
C LEU A 157 1.90 -33.25 -9.07
N LEU A 158 3.19 -33.01 -8.82
CA LEU A 158 4.29 -33.62 -9.60
C LEU A 158 4.49 -35.12 -9.31
N TRP A 159 3.87 -35.67 -8.27
CA TRP A 159 3.96 -37.10 -7.93
C TRP A 159 3.06 -38.02 -8.74
N LEU A 160 2.22 -37.45 -9.61
CA LEU A 160 1.59 -38.22 -10.69
C LEU A 160 2.70 -38.88 -11.54
N PRO A 161 2.60 -40.18 -11.87
CA PRO A 161 3.70 -40.90 -12.52
C PRO A 161 4.21 -40.17 -13.77
N PRO A 162 5.49 -39.74 -13.81
CA PRO A 162 6.04 -38.97 -14.94
C PRO A 162 6.05 -39.76 -16.26
N ARG A 163 5.80 -41.08 -16.20
CA ARG A 163 5.59 -41.96 -17.36
C ARG A 163 4.38 -41.59 -18.22
N ARG A 164 3.53 -40.65 -17.79
CA ARG A 164 2.47 -40.04 -18.60
C ARG A 164 2.59 -38.52 -18.62
N ARG A 165 3.67 -38.00 -19.21
CA ARG A 165 3.93 -36.57 -19.40
C ARG A 165 2.71 -35.77 -19.87
N GLY A 166 1.90 -36.33 -20.78
CA GLY A 166 0.65 -35.73 -21.22
C GLY A 166 -0.37 -35.53 -20.10
N VAL A 167 -0.59 -36.54 -19.26
CA VAL A 167 -1.50 -36.45 -18.09
C VAL A 167 -1.01 -35.40 -17.10
N LEU A 168 0.30 -35.36 -16.83
CA LEU A 168 0.87 -34.34 -15.95
C LEU A 168 0.62 -32.93 -16.52
N LEU A 169 0.86 -32.70 -17.81
CA LEU A 169 0.58 -31.41 -18.46
C LEU A 169 -0.92 -31.04 -18.39
N TRP A 170 -1.83 -32.00 -18.58
CA TRP A 170 -3.27 -31.76 -18.44
C TRP A 170 -3.68 -31.38 -17.02
N VAL A 171 -3.18 -32.08 -16.01
CA VAL A 171 -3.50 -31.79 -14.60
C VAL A 171 -2.94 -30.43 -14.19
N LEU A 172 -1.66 -30.17 -14.45
CA LEU A 172 -1.04 -28.89 -14.14
C LEU A 172 -1.68 -27.75 -14.93
N GLY A 173 -2.05 -28.00 -16.18
CA GLY A 173 -2.77 -27.06 -17.05
C GLY A 173 -4.15 -26.73 -16.50
N GLY A 174 -4.90 -27.73 -16.05
CA GLY A 174 -6.20 -27.56 -15.41
C GLY A 174 -6.12 -26.73 -14.12
N VAL A 175 -5.16 -27.03 -13.23
CA VAL A 175 -4.95 -26.25 -11.99
C VAL A 175 -4.53 -24.81 -12.29
N THR A 176 -3.62 -24.62 -13.25
CA THR A 176 -3.18 -23.29 -13.69
C THR A 176 -4.33 -22.49 -14.30
N LEU A 177 -5.15 -23.11 -15.14
CA LEU A 177 -6.30 -22.47 -15.77
C LEU A 177 -7.39 -22.13 -14.74
N ALA A 178 -7.68 -23.03 -13.80
CA ALA A 178 -8.62 -22.77 -12.72
C ALA A 178 -8.17 -21.56 -11.87
N SER A 179 -6.87 -21.48 -11.57
CA SER A 179 -6.30 -20.32 -10.85
C SER A 179 -6.38 -19.02 -11.67
N LEU A 180 -6.17 -19.07 -12.99
CA LEU A 180 -6.31 -17.93 -13.89
C LEU A 180 -7.76 -17.43 -13.95
N ILE A 181 -8.73 -18.36 -14.04
CA ILE A 181 -10.17 -18.03 -14.01
C ILE A 181 -10.53 -17.39 -12.67
N ALA A 182 -10.06 -17.95 -11.55
CA ALA A 182 -10.25 -17.37 -10.23
C ALA A 182 -9.64 -15.96 -10.12
N SER A 183 -8.47 -15.74 -10.73
CA SER A 183 -7.82 -14.42 -10.83
C SER A 183 -8.71 -13.40 -11.54
N GLY A 184 -9.26 -13.77 -12.71
CA GLY A 184 -10.15 -12.91 -13.48
C GLY A 184 -11.43 -12.56 -12.72
N TRP A 185 -12.04 -13.56 -12.10
CA TRP A 185 -13.27 -13.38 -11.31
C TRP A 185 -13.05 -12.51 -10.07
N LEU A 186 -11.98 -12.76 -9.30
CA LEU A 186 -11.67 -11.97 -8.10
C LEU A 186 -11.19 -10.56 -8.43
N SER A 187 -10.50 -10.34 -9.55
CA SER A 187 -10.07 -8.99 -9.95
C SER A 187 -11.25 -8.02 -10.13
N VAL A 188 -12.45 -8.54 -10.38
CA VAL A 188 -13.68 -7.73 -10.48
C VAL A 188 -14.47 -7.76 -9.17
N LYS A 189 -14.65 -8.93 -8.57
CA LYS A 189 -15.55 -9.10 -7.41
C LYS A 189 -14.93 -8.65 -6.08
N ASP A 190 -13.66 -8.95 -5.88
CA ASP A 190 -12.90 -8.60 -4.68
C ASP A 190 -11.42 -8.44 -5.05
N PRO A 191 -11.02 -7.23 -5.52
CA PRO A 191 -9.65 -6.98 -5.99
C PRO A 191 -8.59 -7.26 -4.92
N THR A 192 -8.92 -7.07 -3.64
CA THR A 192 -8.02 -7.35 -2.52
C THR A 192 -7.77 -8.85 -2.38
N ALA A 193 -8.83 -9.66 -2.45
CA ALA A 193 -8.69 -11.12 -2.50
C ALA A 193 -7.97 -11.56 -3.77
N GLY A 194 -8.27 -10.95 -4.92
CA GLY A 194 -7.56 -11.21 -6.18
C GLY A 194 -6.05 -11.04 -6.05
N PHE A 195 -5.61 -10.03 -5.30
CA PHE A 195 -4.21 -9.71 -5.05
C PHE A 195 -3.52 -10.68 -4.07
N TYR A 196 -4.13 -10.94 -2.90
CA TYR A 196 -3.49 -11.69 -1.82
C TYR A 196 -3.76 -13.20 -1.81
N ALA A 197 -4.82 -13.66 -2.49
CA ALA A 197 -5.21 -15.06 -2.41
C ALA A 197 -4.25 -15.96 -3.21
N PRO A 198 -3.83 -17.11 -2.66
CA PRO A 198 -2.96 -18.04 -3.38
C PRO A 198 -3.62 -18.59 -4.64
N TRP A 199 -4.92 -18.96 -4.55
CA TRP A 199 -5.66 -19.56 -5.66
C TRP A 199 -5.90 -18.59 -6.83
N SER A 200 -5.78 -17.27 -6.67
CA SER A 200 -5.85 -16.30 -7.77
C SER A 200 -4.48 -15.99 -8.39
N ARG A 201 -3.38 -16.41 -7.77
CA ARG A 201 -2.00 -16.05 -8.17
C ARG A 201 -1.15 -17.25 -8.55
N PHE A 202 -1.54 -18.46 -8.16
CA PHE A 202 -0.82 -19.70 -8.50
C PHE A 202 -0.67 -19.96 -9.99
N TRP A 203 -1.54 -19.40 -10.85
CA TRP A 203 -1.42 -19.55 -12.30
C TRP A 203 -0.09 -18.98 -12.84
N GLU A 204 0.48 -17.96 -12.20
CA GLU A 204 1.75 -17.34 -12.61
C GLU A 204 2.92 -18.31 -12.40
N LEU A 205 2.98 -18.92 -11.22
CA LEU A 205 3.94 -19.99 -10.90
C LEU A 205 3.66 -21.25 -11.73
N GLY A 206 2.39 -21.62 -11.86
CA GLY A 206 1.93 -22.77 -12.65
C GLY A 206 2.35 -22.67 -14.11
N ALA A 207 2.25 -21.49 -14.73
CA ALA A 207 2.68 -21.25 -16.10
C ALA A 207 4.19 -21.46 -16.28
N GLY A 208 5.01 -20.97 -15.34
CA GLY A 208 6.44 -21.27 -15.30
C GLY A 208 6.71 -22.78 -15.14
N GLY A 209 5.95 -23.46 -14.28
CA GLY A 209 6.05 -24.90 -14.07
C GLY A 209 5.65 -25.73 -15.30
N LEU A 210 4.62 -25.32 -16.02
CA LEU A 210 4.20 -25.92 -17.29
C LEU A 210 5.31 -25.81 -18.34
N LEU A 211 5.95 -24.64 -18.45
CA LEU A 211 7.09 -24.44 -19.34
C LEU A 211 8.26 -25.36 -18.97
N ALA A 212 8.51 -25.57 -17.66
CA ALA A 212 9.53 -26.51 -17.20
C ALA A 212 9.20 -27.96 -17.60
N VAL A 213 7.96 -28.43 -17.40
CA VAL A 213 7.54 -29.79 -17.79
C VAL A 213 7.57 -29.97 -19.31
N TRP A 214 7.18 -28.95 -20.07
CA TRP A 214 7.27 -28.93 -21.53
C TRP A 214 8.72 -28.90 -22.06
N GLY A 215 9.66 -28.36 -21.27
CA GLY A 215 11.09 -28.38 -21.56
C GLY A 215 11.80 -29.71 -21.27
N LEU A 216 11.22 -30.59 -20.44
CA LEU A 216 11.84 -31.87 -20.07
C LEU A 216 12.25 -32.71 -21.30
N GLY A 217 13.47 -33.25 -21.26
CA GLY A 217 14.05 -34.06 -22.34
C GLY A 217 14.69 -33.26 -23.48
N ARG A 218 14.59 -31.92 -23.48
CA ARG A 218 15.26 -31.02 -24.45
C ARG A 218 16.53 -30.35 -23.90
N ASP A 219 16.85 -30.59 -22.62
CA ASP A 219 17.94 -29.93 -21.89
C ASP A 219 19.36 -30.24 -22.40
N GLY A 220 19.53 -31.30 -23.22
CA GLY A 220 20.79 -31.62 -23.91
C GLY A 220 20.88 -31.11 -25.35
N GLN A 221 19.82 -30.50 -25.87
CA GLN A 221 19.71 -30.01 -27.25
C GLN A 221 19.24 -28.55 -27.25
N THR A 222 19.83 -27.69 -26.41
CA THR A 222 19.54 -26.25 -26.53
C THR A 222 20.00 -25.81 -27.91
N PRO A 223 19.08 -25.49 -28.84
CA PRO A 223 19.48 -25.12 -30.18
C PRO A 223 20.38 -23.89 -30.08
N GLY A 224 21.35 -23.80 -30.99
CA GLY A 224 22.20 -22.61 -31.09
C GLY A 224 21.38 -21.34 -31.34
N PRO A 225 22.06 -20.19 -31.53
CA PRO A 225 21.39 -18.94 -31.87
C PRO A 225 20.43 -19.15 -33.06
N SER A 226 19.17 -18.72 -32.92
CA SER A 226 18.18 -18.84 -33.99
C SER A 226 17.28 -17.61 -34.04
N ARG A 227 16.82 -17.24 -35.24
CA ARG A 227 15.90 -16.11 -35.43
C ARG A 227 14.62 -16.25 -34.60
N ARG A 228 14.12 -17.50 -34.44
CA ARG A 228 12.95 -17.78 -33.61
C ARG A 228 13.22 -17.48 -32.13
N ALA A 229 14.37 -17.91 -31.60
CA ALA A 229 14.75 -17.61 -30.22
C ALA A 229 14.91 -16.11 -29.99
N ASP A 230 15.54 -15.41 -30.94
CA ASP A 230 15.72 -13.96 -30.88
C ASP A 230 14.37 -13.22 -30.92
N LEU A 231 13.45 -13.63 -31.79
CA LEU A 231 12.10 -13.06 -31.88
C LEU A 231 11.30 -13.27 -30.59
N LEU A 232 11.28 -14.49 -30.04
CA LEU A 232 10.60 -14.76 -28.76
C LEU A 232 11.16 -13.88 -27.64
N SER A 233 12.49 -13.74 -27.59
CA SER A 233 13.18 -12.93 -26.59
C SER A 233 12.82 -11.44 -26.70
N TRP A 234 12.80 -10.88 -27.92
CA TRP A 234 12.39 -9.49 -28.15
C TRP A 234 10.92 -9.23 -27.88
N ILE A 235 10.02 -10.13 -28.25
CA ILE A 235 8.59 -10.03 -27.89
C ILE A 235 8.47 -10.07 -26.36
N GLY A 236 9.22 -10.94 -25.69
CA GLY A 236 9.23 -11.02 -24.24
C GLY A 236 9.64 -9.69 -23.58
N VAL A 237 10.70 -9.04 -24.08
CA VAL A 237 11.11 -7.69 -23.65
C VAL A 237 10.01 -6.66 -23.91
N ALA A 238 9.40 -6.68 -25.11
CA ALA A 238 8.36 -5.73 -25.46
C ALA A 238 7.15 -5.84 -24.53
N LEU A 239 6.71 -7.05 -24.19
CA LEU A 239 5.60 -7.26 -23.24
C LEU A 239 5.95 -6.77 -21.83
N LEU A 240 7.17 -7.01 -21.35
CA LEU A 240 7.63 -6.46 -20.08
C LEU A 240 7.67 -4.93 -20.10
N ALA A 241 8.16 -4.32 -21.18
CA ALA A 241 8.18 -2.86 -21.33
C ALA A 241 6.77 -2.25 -21.36
N VAL A 242 5.84 -2.86 -22.11
CA VAL A 242 4.43 -2.46 -22.15
C VAL A 242 3.79 -2.57 -20.77
N THR A 243 4.13 -3.61 -19.99
CA THR A 243 3.65 -3.77 -18.61
C THR A 243 4.01 -2.56 -17.76
N LEU A 244 5.26 -2.08 -17.82
CA LEU A 244 5.71 -0.92 -17.04
C LEU A 244 4.92 0.36 -17.35
N ILE A 245 4.40 0.47 -18.57
CA ILE A 245 3.65 1.64 -19.05
C ILE A 245 2.16 1.49 -18.78
N VAL A 246 1.57 0.31 -18.97
CA VAL A 246 0.10 0.12 -18.99
C VAL A 246 -0.44 -0.40 -17.66
N ALA A 247 0.30 -1.23 -16.92
CA ALA A 247 -0.21 -1.80 -15.67
C ALA A 247 -0.45 -0.69 -14.63
N ARG A 248 -1.63 -0.71 -14.02
CA ARG A 248 -2.05 0.23 -12.99
C ARG A 248 -2.61 -0.52 -11.79
N PRO A 249 -2.28 -0.11 -10.56
CA PRO A 249 -2.85 -0.69 -9.35
C PRO A 249 -4.38 -0.61 -9.25
N ASP A 250 -4.94 0.52 -9.68
CA ASP A 250 -6.34 0.89 -9.53
C ASP A 250 -7.23 0.43 -10.68
N ARG A 251 -6.62 -0.12 -11.74
CA ARG A 251 -7.32 -0.56 -12.96
C ARG A 251 -6.61 -1.77 -13.55
N LEU A 252 -7.38 -2.81 -13.86
CA LEU A 252 -6.92 -3.97 -14.64
C LEU A 252 -5.91 -4.89 -13.93
N PHE A 253 -5.78 -4.86 -12.60
CA PHE A 253 -4.86 -5.73 -11.85
C PHE A 253 -5.58 -6.53 -10.74
N PRO A 254 -5.26 -7.83 -10.51
CA PRO A 254 -4.32 -8.68 -11.25
C PRO A 254 -4.64 -8.87 -12.74
N MET A 255 -5.92 -9.01 -13.09
CA MET A 255 -6.34 -9.29 -14.46
C MET A 255 -6.99 -8.09 -15.13
N PRO A 256 -6.73 -7.85 -16.43
CA PRO A 256 -5.83 -8.60 -17.33
C PRO A 256 -4.33 -8.23 -17.27
N ALA A 257 -3.92 -7.22 -16.49
CA ALA A 257 -2.57 -6.63 -16.60
C ALA A 257 -1.43 -7.63 -16.31
N ALA A 258 -1.61 -8.61 -15.41
CA ALA A 258 -0.63 -9.64 -15.09
C ALA A 258 -0.34 -10.62 -16.25
N LEU A 259 -1.20 -10.68 -17.29
CA LEU A 259 -0.94 -11.49 -18.48
C LEU A 259 0.34 -11.05 -19.21
N LEU A 260 0.59 -9.74 -19.28
CA LEU A 260 1.73 -9.16 -19.99
C LEU A 260 3.08 -9.55 -19.37
N PRO A 261 3.34 -9.34 -18.06
CA PRO A 261 4.61 -9.72 -17.45
C PRO A 261 4.80 -11.23 -17.42
N VAL A 262 3.72 -12.01 -17.26
CA VAL A 262 3.79 -13.48 -17.27
C VAL A 262 4.18 -13.99 -18.65
N ALA A 263 3.48 -13.56 -19.71
CA ALA A 263 3.83 -13.91 -21.08
C ALA A 263 5.25 -13.44 -21.43
N GLY A 264 5.62 -12.22 -21.03
CA GLY A 264 6.96 -11.67 -21.24
C GLY A 264 8.07 -12.54 -20.63
N ALA A 265 7.90 -12.92 -19.36
CA ALA A 265 8.84 -13.80 -18.66
C ALA A 265 8.90 -15.21 -19.26
N LEU A 266 7.75 -15.80 -19.61
CA LEU A 266 7.68 -17.12 -20.27
C LEU A 266 8.43 -17.13 -21.60
N LEU A 267 8.23 -16.12 -22.43
CA LEU A 267 8.89 -16.00 -23.74
C LEU A 267 10.41 -15.86 -23.59
N LEU A 268 10.88 -15.06 -22.63
CA LEU A 268 12.31 -14.92 -22.35
C LEU A 268 12.93 -16.23 -21.84
N ILE A 269 12.24 -16.98 -20.98
CA ILE A 269 12.73 -18.27 -20.50
C ILE A 269 12.74 -19.30 -21.65
N ALA A 270 11.67 -19.36 -22.44
CA ALA A 270 11.48 -20.28 -23.56
C ALA A 270 12.44 -20.01 -24.74
N ALA A 271 12.82 -18.76 -24.96
CA ALA A 271 13.83 -18.38 -25.96
C ALA A 271 15.19 -19.04 -25.73
N GLY A 272 15.51 -19.40 -24.48
CA GLY A 272 16.75 -20.08 -24.13
C GLY A 272 17.96 -19.14 -23.99
N PRO A 273 19.08 -19.66 -23.47
CA PRO A 273 20.24 -18.83 -23.10
C PRO A 273 21.00 -18.27 -24.31
N HIS A 274 20.78 -18.84 -25.50
CA HIS A 274 21.45 -18.43 -26.74
C HIS A 274 20.71 -17.36 -27.53
N ALA A 275 19.50 -16.97 -27.13
CA ALA A 275 18.82 -15.82 -27.71
C ALA A 275 19.63 -14.54 -27.50
N TRP A 276 19.53 -13.59 -28.42
CA TRP A 276 20.38 -12.40 -28.45
C TRP A 276 20.28 -11.59 -27.16
N VAL A 277 19.07 -11.25 -26.71
CA VAL A 277 18.88 -10.46 -25.47
C VAL A 277 19.35 -11.26 -24.26
N ASN A 278 18.99 -12.55 -24.18
CA ASN A 278 19.40 -13.43 -23.08
C ASN A 278 20.93 -13.51 -22.95
N ARG A 279 21.63 -13.66 -24.07
CA ARG A 279 23.10 -13.77 -24.12
C ARG A 279 23.81 -12.43 -23.93
N ARG A 280 23.35 -11.36 -24.57
CA ARG A 280 24.06 -10.07 -24.65
C ARG A 280 23.67 -9.09 -23.55
N LEU A 281 22.48 -9.22 -22.97
CA LEU A 281 21.96 -8.34 -21.92
C LEU A 281 21.79 -9.08 -20.60
N LEU A 282 20.93 -10.10 -20.54
CA LEU A 282 20.58 -10.77 -19.26
C LEU A 282 21.77 -11.54 -18.67
N SER A 283 22.65 -12.08 -19.51
CA SER A 283 23.84 -12.82 -19.07
C SER A 283 25.05 -11.94 -18.76
N ARG A 284 24.93 -10.60 -18.78
CA ARG A 284 26.04 -9.70 -18.43
C ARG A 284 26.43 -9.89 -16.96
N PRO A 285 27.74 -9.88 -16.61
CA PRO A 285 28.19 -10.15 -15.25
C PRO A 285 27.53 -9.29 -14.16
N ALA A 286 27.39 -7.98 -14.40
CA ALA A 286 26.75 -7.06 -13.45
C ALA A 286 25.26 -7.37 -13.25
N VAL A 287 24.54 -7.70 -14.33
CA VAL A 287 23.12 -8.04 -14.29
C VAL A 287 22.92 -9.37 -13.57
N VAL A 288 23.75 -10.37 -13.86
CA VAL A 288 23.75 -11.66 -13.15
C VAL A 288 24.08 -11.49 -11.67
N TRP A 289 25.04 -10.63 -11.33
CA TRP A 289 25.37 -10.33 -9.94
C TRP A 289 24.17 -9.77 -9.18
N LEU A 290 23.45 -8.81 -9.78
CA LEU A 290 22.23 -8.27 -9.20
C LEU A 290 21.15 -9.36 -9.05
N GLY A 291 21.03 -10.24 -10.05
CA GLY A 291 20.13 -11.40 -10.04
C GLY A 291 20.41 -12.39 -8.92
N ARG A 292 21.68 -12.57 -8.55
CA ARG A 292 22.12 -13.45 -7.46
C ARG A 292 21.75 -12.90 -6.09
N ILE A 293 21.83 -11.59 -5.90
CA ILE A 293 21.42 -10.93 -4.65
C ILE A 293 19.93 -10.55 -4.63
N SER A 294 19.15 -10.94 -5.66
CA SER A 294 17.78 -10.46 -5.84
C SER A 294 16.85 -10.81 -4.67
N TYR A 295 17.07 -11.97 -4.02
CA TYR A 295 16.26 -12.40 -2.88
C TYR A 295 16.51 -11.53 -1.64
N PRO A 296 17.73 -11.41 -1.10
CA PRO A 296 17.97 -10.51 0.02
C PRO A 296 17.71 -9.04 -0.34
N LEU A 297 17.88 -8.62 -1.60
CA LEU A 297 17.49 -7.27 -2.04
C LEU A 297 15.97 -7.07 -1.97
N TYR A 298 15.19 -8.06 -2.41
CA TYR A 298 13.74 -8.03 -2.25
C TYR A 298 13.32 -7.95 -0.78
N LEU A 299 14.07 -8.59 0.13
CA LEU A 299 13.77 -8.49 1.56
C LEU A 299 14.16 -7.13 2.18
N TRP A 300 15.33 -6.59 1.83
CA TRP A 300 15.83 -5.35 2.45
C TRP A 300 15.18 -4.06 1.90
N HIS A 301 14.84 -4.01 0.61
CA HIS A 301 14.43 -2.75 -0.01
C HIS A 301 13.19 -2.13 0.64
N TRP A 302 12.18 -2.95 0.94
CA TRP A 302 10.91 -2.45 1.43
C TRP A 302 10.98 -1.97 2.89
N PRO A 303 11.54 -2.72 3.87
CA PRO A 303 11.78 -2.20 5.21
C PRO A 303 12.58 -0.90 5.21
N MET A 304 13.64 -0.78 4.40
CA MET A 304 14.44 0.45 4.34
C MET A 304 13.63 1.65 3.86
N LEU A 305 12.83 1.48 2.80
CA LEU A 305 11.96 2.55 2.29
C LEU A 305 10.81 2.87 3.26
N SER A 306 10.23 1.86 3.90
CA SER A 306 9.14 2.03 4.87
C SER A 306 9.61 2.76 6.13
N PHE A 307 10.73 2.36 6.73
CA PHE A 307 11.28 3.04 7.90
C PHE A 307 11.78 4.46 7.59
N LEU A 308 12.30 4.72 6.38
CA LEU A 308 12.60 6.07 5.92
C LEU A 308 11.35 6.96 5.97
N ARG A 309 10.23 6.48 5.42
CA ARG A 309 8.94 7.22 5.39
C ARG A 309 8.35 7.42 6.78
N VAL A 310 8.45 6.42 7.65
CA VAL A 310 7.98 6.48 9.04
C VAL A 310 8.79 7.47 9.85
N ARG A 311 10.12 7.48 9.73
CA ARG A 311 11.01 8.30 10.57
C ARG A 311 11.12 9.75 10.12
N TYR A 312 11.23 9.98 8.82
CA TYR A 312 11.61 11.27 8.24
C TYR A 312 10.42 11.94 7.58
N THR A 313 9.42 12.27 8.41
CA THR A 313 8.16 12.84 7.94
C THR A 313 8.25 14.30 7.53
N ASP A 314 9.32 14.99 7.93
CA ASP A 314 9.64 16.38 7.66
C ASP A 314 10.45 16.59 6.37
N LEU A 315 11.03 15.52 5.80
CA LEU A 315 11.74 15.60 4.52
C LEU A 315 10.77 15.78 3.35
N ALA A 316 11.18 16.60 2.38
CA ALA A 316 10.46 16.84 1.13
C ALA A 316 11.43 17.19 -0.01
N GLY A 317 10.94 17.11 -1.25
CA GLY A 317 11.68 17.56 -2.43
C GLY A 317 13.04 16.87 -2.59
N PRO A 318 14.12 17.62 -2.92
CA PRO A 318 15.44 17.05 -3.16
C PRO A 318 16.02 16.27 -1.98
N ALA A 319 15.74 16.69 -0.73
CA ALA A 319 16.25 16.02 0.46
C ALA A 319 15.62 14.63 0.63
N LEU A 320 14.31 14.50 0.38
CA LEU A 320 13.63 13.20 0.41
C LEU A 320 14.12 12.30 -0.73
N ALA A 321 14.37 12.86 -1.92
CA ALA A 321 14.92 12.11 -3.05
C ALA A 321 16.32 11.55 -2.73
N LEU A 322 17.20 12.36 -2.14
CA LEU A 322 18.52 11.92 -1.69
C LEU A 322 18.43 10.83 -0.63
N ALA A 323 17.56 11.00 0.38
CA ALA A 323 17.37 10.00 1.43
C ALA A 323 16.81 8.68 0.87
N THR A 324 15.94 8.75 -0.14
CA THR A 324 15.40 7.58 -0.84
C THR A 324 16.49 6.87 -1.63
N ALA A 325 17.33 7.61 -2.36
CA ALA A 325 18.48 7.04 -3.07
C ALA A 325 19.47 6.38 -2.10
N ALA A 326 19.73 6.99 -0.95
CA ALA A 326 20.55 6.42 0.11
C ALA A 326 19.94 5.12 0.68
N ALA A 327 18.62 5.07 0.90
CA ALA A 327 17.93 3.86 1.36
C ALA A 327 18.02 2.71 0.35
N ILE A 328 17.93 3.00 -0.96
CA ILE A 328 18.14 1.99 -2.02
C ILE A 328 19.58 1.50 -2.01
N ALA A 329 20.56 2.41 -1.95
CA ALA A 329 21.98 2.05 -1.92
C ALA A 329 22.30 1.19 -0.68
N ALA A 330 21.78 1.56 0.49
CA ALA A 330 21.88 0.77 1.71
C ALA A 330 21.24 -0.61 1.55
N SER A 331 20.08 -0.71 0.90
CA SER A 331 19.41 -1.99 0.63
C SER A 331 20.24 -2.91 -0.27
N VAL A 332 20.88 -2.37 -1.31
CA VAL A 332 21.79 -3.13 -2.18
C VAL A 332 23.02 -3.60 -1.42
N LEU A 333 23.62 -2.72 -0.61
CA LEU A 333 24.78 -3.05 0.22
C LEU A 333 24.44 -4.16 1.23
N LEU A 334 23.37 -3.98 2.01
CA LEU A 334 22.90 -4.97 2.99
C LEU A 334 22.55 -6.30 2.32
N ALA A 335 21.88 -6.27 1.17
CA ALA A 335 21.57 -7.48 0.42
C ALA A 335 22.83 -8.23 -0.04
N TRP A 336 23.83 -7.49 -0.53
CA TRP A 336 25.11 -8.08 -0.91
C TRP A 336 25.86 -8.65 0.29
N LEU A 337 25.88 -7.95 1.43
CA LEU A 337 26.49 -8.43 2.68
C LEU A 337 25.79 -9.70 3.19
N THR A 338 24.46 -9.70 3.26
CA THR A 338 23.65 -10.87 3.64
C THR A 338 23.94 -12.04 2.70
N TYR A 339 23.97 -11.81 1.39
CA TYR A 339 24.29 -12.84 0.41
C TYR A 339 25.72 -13.40 0.61
N ARG A 340 26.71 -12.52 0.68
CA ARG A 340 28.14 -12.88 0.68
C ARG A 340 28.60 -13.55 1.97
N TYR A 341 28.11 -13.09 3.12
CA TYR A 341 28.60 -13.47 4.44
C TYR A 341 27.64 -14.38 5.22
N ILE A 342 26.36 -14.48 4.83
CA ILE A 342 25.37 -15.31 5.52
C ILE A 342 24.89 -16.43 4.60
N GLU A 343 24.32 -16.08 3.45
CA GLU A 343 23.71 -17.06 2.55
C GLU A 343 24.75 -18.00 1.90
N GLN A 344 25.81 -17.43 1.31
CA GLN A 344 26.83 -18.20 0.59
C GLN A 344 27.58 -19.22 1.46
N PRO A 345 28.05 -18.87 2.68
CA PRO A 345 28.71 -19.84 3.56
C PRO A 345 27.78 -20.99 3.98
N ILE A 346 26.52 -20.69 4.30
CA ILE A 346 25.54 -21.71 4.72
C ILE A 346 25.18 -22.65 3.54
N ARG A 347 25.08 -22.10 2.33
CA ARG A 347 24.75 -22.86 1.12
C ARG A 347 25.86 -23.82 0.68
N HIS A 348 27.11 -23.38 0.74
CA HIS A 348 28.26 -24.10 0.20
C HIS A 348 29.13 -24.78 1.28
N ALA A 349 28.67 -24.80 2.54
CA ALA A 349 29.31 -25.61 3.57
C ALA A 349 29.45 -27.05 3.08
N ARG A 350 30.63 -27.67 3.27
CA ARG A 350 30.94 -29.02 2.76
C ARG A 350 30.00 -30.11 3.28
N ASN A 351 29.38 -29.90 4.45
CA ASN A 351 28.39 -30.80 5.06
C ASN A 351 27.33 -29.97 5.83
N PRO A 352 26.38 -29.30 5.18
CA PRO A 352 25.29 -28.62 5.86
C PRO A 352 24.28 -29.70 6.25
N GLY A 353 24.60 -30.44 7.31
CA GLY A 353 23.82 -31.56 7.80
C GLY A 353 22.50 -31.13 8.41
N ARG A 354 21.73 -32.11 8.90
CA ARG A 354 20.44 -31.91 9.59
C ARG A 354 20.51 -30.86 10.72
N ARG A 355 21.67 -30.71 11.36
CA ARG A 355 21.93 -29.71 12.41
C ARG A 355 21.74 -28.27 11.92
N THR A 356 22.36 -27.88 10.79
CA THR A 356 22.25 -26.51 10.26
C THR A 356 20.81 -26.20 9.88
N THR A 357 20.12 -27.13 9.23
CA THR A 357 18.69 -27.01 8.92
C THR A 357 17.84 -26.86 10.18
N GLY A 358 18.12 -27.66 11.21
CA GLY A 358 17.43 -27.59 12.50
C GLY A 358 17.65 -26.26 13.22
N LEU A 359 18.87 -25.74 13.24
CA LEU A 359 19.20 -24.43 13.83
C LEU A 359 18.49 -23.28 13.09
N LEU A 360 18.45 -23.32 11.76
CA LEU A 360 17.72 -22.32 10.98
C LEU A 360 16.21 -22.39 11.22
N ALA A 361 15.64 -23.59 11.32
CA ALA A 361 14.25 -23.78 11.68
C ALA A 361 13.96 -23.26 13.08
N ALA A 362 14.81 -23.56 14.06
CA ALA A 362 14.70 -23.03 15.43
C ALA A 362 14.81 -21.50 15.46
N ALA A 363 15.72 -20.90 14.69
CA ALA A 363 15.83 -19.45 14.56
C ALA A 363 14.57 -18.82 13.94
N MET A 364 13.94 -19.50 12.97
CA MET A 364 12.66 -19.06 12.40
C MET A 364 11.53 -19.13 13.42
N VAL A 365 11.45 -20.22 14.19
CA VAL A 365 10.47 -20.37 15.28
C VAL A 365 10.69 -19.30 16.36
N ALA A 366 11.94 -19.01 16.73
CA ALA A 366 12.27 -17.93 17.66
C ALA A 366 11.87 -16.56 17.12
N THR A 367 12.07 -16.32 15.82
CA THR A 367 11.63 -15.08 15.14
C THR A 367 10.10 -14.94 15.19
N ALA A 368 9.37 -16.03 14.94
CA ALA A 368 7.92 -16.04 15.07
C ALA A 368 7.47 -15.79 16.52
N GLY A 369 8.12 -16.45 17.49
CA GLY A 369 7.86 -16.28 18.91
C GLY A 369 8.10 -14.85 19.40
N ALA A 370 9.18 -14.21 18.95
CA ALA A 370 9.44 -12.80 19.22
C ALA A 370 8.34 -11.89 18.65
N GLY A 371 7.89 -12.16 17.42
CA GLY A 371 6.78 -11.43 16.80
C GLY A 371 5.46 -11.57 17.57
N VAL A 372 5.10 -12.79 17.96
CA VAL A 372 3.90 -13.06 18.79
C VAL A 372 4.02 -12.40 20.16
N TRP A 373 5.19 -12.46 20.79
CA TRP A 373 5.43 -11.82 22.08
C TRP A 373 5.22 -10.30 21.98
N ILE A 374 5.86 -9.62 21.02
CA ILE A 374 5.68 -8.18 20.79
C ILE A 374 4.21 -7.81 20.57
N TRP A 375 3.49 -8.61 19.78
CA TRP A 375 2.07 -8.41 19.53
C TRP A 375 1.24 -8.57 20.82
N SER A 376 1.50 -9.62 21.61
CA SER A 376 0.83 -9.84 22.90
C SER A 376 1.09 -8.74 23.93
N GLN A 377 2.23 -8.06 23.84
CA GLN A 377 2.62 -6.93 24.68
C GLN A 377 2.15 -5.58 24.12
N GLN A 378 1.26 -5.57 23.12
CA GLN A 378 0.71 -4.37 22.50
C GLN A 378 1.79 -3.37 22.04
N GLY A 379 2.94 -3.89 21.58
CA GLY A 379 4.03 -3.08 21.01
C GLY A 379 4.87 -2.29 22.03
N LEU A 380 4.86 -2.73 23.30
CA LEU A 380 5.82 -2.32 24.33
C LEU A 380 5.92 -0.80 24.49
N ALA A 381 4.81 -0.12 24.79
CA ALA A 381 4.74 1.33 24.91
C ALA A 381 5.78 1.93 25.90
N GLN A 382 6.22 1.17 26.89
CA GLN A 382 7.27 1.55 27.85
C GLN A 382 8.62 1.89 27.20
N ARG A 383 8.86 1.44 25.96
CA ARG A 383 10.06 1.79 25.19
C ARG A 383 10.09 3.26 24.74
N LEU A 384 8.95 3.95 24.80
CA LEU A 384 8.83 5.34 24.39
C LEU A 384 9.17 6.30 25.55
N PRO A 385 9.70 7.50 25.24
CA PRO A 385 9.88 8.55 26.24
C PRO A 385 8.57 8.84 26.98
N GLU A 386 8.66 9.03 28.29
CA GLU A 386 7.48 9.23 29.17
C GLU A 386 6.59 10.39 28.68
N SER A 387 7.22 11.49 28.24
CA SER A 387 6.60 12.71 27.74
C SER A 387 5.62 12.53 26.57
N VAL A 388 5.80 11.50 25.74
CA VAL A 388 5.02 11.25 24.52
C VAL A 388 4.32 9.90 24.55
N ARG A 389 4.61 9.05 25.54
CA ARG A 389 4.11 7.67 25.60
C ARG A 389 2.58 7.62 25.59
N THR A 390 1.93 8.44 26.40
CA THR A 390 0.46 8.49 26.49
C THR A 390 -0.16 8.92 25.16
N LEU A 391 0.35 9.99 24.57
CA LEU A 391 -0.11 10.51 23.26
C LEU A 391 0.09 9.49 22.14
N ALA A 392 1.25 8.83 22.09
CA ALA A 392 1.60 7.86 21.07
C ALA A 392 0.83 6.53 21.17
N SER A 393 0.30 6.20 22.37
CA SER A 393 -0.39 4.93 22.63
C SER A 393 -1.92 5.07 22.60
N ALA A 394 -2.44 6.28 22.55
CA ALA A 394 -3.86 6.52 22.68
C ALA A 394 -4.66 6.05 21.45
N PRO A 395 -5.78 5.33 21.64
CA PRO A 395 -6.74 5.08 20.56
C PRO A 395 -7.50 6.37 20.27
N LEU A 396 -7.36 6.92 19.06
CA LEU A 396 -8.00 8.19 18.69
C LEU A 396 -9.32 8.00 17.90
N LEU A 397 -9.50 6.85 17.27
CA LEU A 397 -10.75 6.43 16.63
C LEU A 397 -11.70 5.83 17.68
N THR A 398 -12.10 6.64 18.66
CA THR A 398 -12.95 6.21 19.77
C THR A 398 -14.43 6.17 19.37
N PRO A 399 -15.29 5.44 20.12
CA PRO A 399 -16.74 5.55 19.95
C PRO A 399 -17.26 6.99 20.05
N ALA A 400 -16.64 7.83 20.90
CA ALA A 400 -16.99 9.23 21.02
C ALA A 400 -16.68 10.03 19.73
N TRP A 401 -15.56 9.73 19.07
CA TRP A 401 -15.23 10.33 17.79
C TRP A 401 -16.24 9.91 16.71
N HIS A 402 -16.53 8.61 16.58
CA HIS A 402 -17.56 8.11 15.63
C HIS A 402 -18.96 8.68 15.90
N ALA A 403 -19.33 8.84 17.18
CA ALA A 403 -20.58 9.49 17.57
C ALA A 403 -20.60 10.96 17.13
N GLY A 404 -19.48 11.67 17.25
CA GLY A 404 -19.33 13.05 16.76
C GLY A 404 -19.52 13.18 15.24
N LEU A 405 -19.06 12.19 14.47
CA LEU A 405 -19.28 12.12 13.01
C LEU A 405 -20.74 11.80 12.66
N ARG A 406 -21.50 11.21 13.60
CA ARG A 406 -22.85 10.66 13.40
C ARG A 406 -22.87 9.55 12.34
N ASP A 407 -21.86 8.68 12.40
CA ASP A 407 -21.72 7.53 11.50
C ASP A 407 -22.91 6.57 11.65
N GLY A 408 -23.54 6.23 10.52
CA GLY A 408 -24.75 5.41 10.49
C GLY A 408 -26.03 6.10 11.00
N ILE A 409 -25.98 7.41 11.27
CA ILE A 409 -27.14 8.25 11.61
C ILE A 409 -27.39 9.30 10.50
N CYS A 410 -26.36 10.08 10.16
CA CYS A 410 -26.39 11.06 9.06
C CYS A 410 -25.21 10.86 8.11
N HIS A 411 -24.02 10.58 8.66
CA HIS A 411 -22.86 10.23 7.86
C HIS A 411 -23.02 8.81 7.25
N ASN A 412 -22.64 8.65 5.98
CA ASN A 412 -22.68 7.38 5.24
C ASN A 412 -24.09 6.77 5.01
N MET A 413 -25.17 7.46 5.37
CA MET A 413 -26.54 6.93 5.21
C MET A 413 -26.93 6.68 3.75
N ILE A 414 -26.29 7.38 2.80
CA ILE A 414 -26.54 7.18 1.37
C ILE A 414 -26.27 5.75 0.92
N TYR A 415 -25.40 5.02 1.62
CA TYR A 415 -25.15 3.60 1.35
C TYR A 415 -26.32 2.70 1.72
N ARG A 416 -27.20 3.15 2.62
CA ARG A 416 -28.49 2.53 2.97
C ARG A 416 -29.65 3.04 2.10
N GLY A 417 -29.36 3.88 1.11
CA GLY A 417 -30.33 4.37 0.12
C GLY A 417 -31.10 5.62 0.52
N ASN A 418 -30.80 6.26 1.66
CA ASN A 418 -31.44 7.51 2.13
C ASN A 418 -30.40 8.51 2.67
N LEU A 419 -30.81 9.71 3.08
CA LEU A 419 -29.92 10.74 3.65
C LEU A 419 -29.90 10.78 5.19
N GLY A 420 -30.40 9.73 5.84
CA GLY A 420 -30.69 9.72 7.27
C GLY A 420 -32.11 10.20 7.58
N ASP A 421 -32.46 10.18 8.86
CA ASP A 421 -33.74 10.70 9.34
C ASP A 421 -33.78 12.23 9.17
N PRO A 422 -34.73 12.80 8.38
CA PRO A 422 -34.81 14.24 8.14
C PRO A 422 -34.90 15.08 9.41
N ALA A 423 -35.64 14.62 10.44
CA ALA A 423 -35.76 15.38 11.69
C ALA A 423 -34.42 15.55 12.41
N THR A 424 -33.52 14.60 12.18
CA THR A 424 -32.22 14.48 12.83
C THR A 424 -31.10 15.07 11.97
N CYS A 425 -31.11 14.84 10.66
CA CYS A 425 -30.03 15.25 9.74
C CYS A 425 -30.29 16.56 9.00
N PHE A 426 -31.56 16.95 8.85
CA PHE A 426 -32.02 18.18 8.21
C PHE A 426 -33.09 18.88 9.05
N PRO A 427 -32.82 19.22 10.32
CA PRO A 427 -33.79 19.86 11.20
C PRO A 427 -34.30 21.19 10.63
N ALA A 428 -35.63 21.41 10.74
CA ALA A 428 -36.35 22.54 10.14
C ALA A 428 -36.16 23.91 10.82
N GLY A 429 -35.28 24.03 11.82
CA GLY A 429 -35.04 25.30 12.53
C GLY A 429 -34.31 26.34 11.68
N HIS A 430 -34.61 27.62 11.86
CA HIS A 430 -33.91 28.74 11.22
C HIS A 430 -33.27 29.68 12.27
N PRO A 431 -32.12 30.31 11.95
CA PRO A 431 -31.34 30.12 10.73
C PRO A 431 -30.65 28.74 10.71
N SER A 432 -30.57 28.13 9.53
CA SER A 432 -30.07 26.77 9.29
C SER A 432 -28.76 26.79 8.51
N ALA A 433 -27.85 25.87 8.85
CA ALA A 433 -26.58 25.71 8.15
C ALA A 433 -26.32 24.24 7.80
N LEU A 434 -26.17 23.94 6.51
CA LEU A 434 -25.83 22.62 6.01
C LEU A 434 -24.32 22.48 5.82
N LEU A 435 -23.73 21.48 6.48
CA LEU A 435 -22.36 21.04 6.16
C LEU A 435 -22.40 19.84 5.20
N TRP A 436 -21.84 20.04 4.00
CA TRP A 436 -21.84 19.06 2.91
C TRP A 436 -20.42 18.68 2.49
N GLY A 437 -20.11 17.38 2.56
CA GLY A 437 -18.96 16.81 1.88
C GLY A 437 -18.53 15.43 2.35
N ASP A 438 -17.23 15.21 2.54
CA ASP A 438 -16.69 13.88 2.84
C ASP A 438 -16.50 13.60 4.35
N SER A 439 -15.65 12.64 4.69
CA SER A 439 -15.28 12.31 6.08
C SER A 439 -14.59 13.46 6.81
N HIS A 440 -13.92 14.39 6.11
CA HIS A 440 -13.35 15.59 6.72
C HIS A 440 -14.44 16.61 7.08
N ALA A 441 -15.48 16.75 6.24
CA ALA A 441 -16.68 17.48 6.63
C ALA A 441 -17.37 16.84 7.83
N ALA A 442 -17.48 15.50 7.88
CA ALA A 442 -18.04 14.81 9.05
C ALA A 442 -17.21 15.05 10.32
N ALA A 443 -15.87 15.01 10.22
CA ALA A 443 -14.99 15.31 11.34
C ALA A 443 -15.14 16.75 11.84
N LEU A 444 -15.29 17.73 10.92
CA LEU A 444 -15.59 19.11 11.27
C LEU A 444 -16.98 19.27 11.90
N PHE A 445 -17.98 18.50 11.45
CA PHE A 445 -19.35 18.54 11.98
C PHE A 445 -19.38 18.29 13.50
N ALA A 446 -18.53 17.40 14.00
CA ALA A 446 -18.43 17.09 15.42
C ALA A 446 -18.19 18.35 16.29
N GLY A 447 -17.46 19.34 15.78
CA GLY A 447 -17.26 20.62 16.44
C GLY A 447 -18.37 21.64 16.15
N MET A 448 -18.96 21.58 14.96
CA MET A 448 -19.99 22.54 14.52
C MET A 448 -21.37 22.28 15.09
N ALA A 449 -21.70 21.03 15.44
CA ALA A 449 -23.03 20.62 15.91
C ALA A 449 -23.50 21.36 17.18
N THR A 450 -22.57 21.99 17.92
CA THR A 450 -22.84 22.73 19.16
C THR A 450 -22.71 24.24 19.00
N LEU A 451 -22.50 24.75 17.78
CA LEU A 451 -22.38 26.18 17.55
C LEU A 451 -23.71 26.88 17.84
N PRO A 452 -23.71 27.94 18.67
CA PRO A 452 -24.92 28.67 18.98
C PRO A 452 -25.43 29.44 17.76
N GLY A 453 -26.76 29.57 17.67
CA GLY A 453 -27.41 30.43 16.69
C GLY A 453 -27.63 29.79 15.32
N TRP A 454 -27.36 28.50 15.12
CA TRP A 454 -27.67 27.79 13.87
C TRP A 454 -28.31 26.42 14.12
N SER A 455 -29.33 26.08 13.35
CA SER A 455 -29.84 24.73 13.20
C SER A 455 -28.94 23.95 12.22
N MET A 456 -28.03 23.14 12.77
CA MET A 456 -27.01 22.44 11.97
C MET A 456 -27.59 21.21 11.25
N GLN A 457 -27.41 21.18 9.93
CA GLN A 457 -27.75 20.06 9.06
C GLN A 457 -26.48 19.39 8.53
N GLN A 458 -26.55 18.10 8.17
CA GLN A 458 -25.40 17.31 7.74
C GLN A 458 -25.72 16.47 6.51
N ALA A 459 -24.91 16.60 5.46
CA ALA A 459 -24.91 15.71 4.30
C ALA A 459 -23.47 15.27 4.01
N THR A 460 -23.02 14.19 4.67
CA THR A 460 -21.62 13.75 4.55
C THR A 460 -21.49 12.27 4.23
N THR A 461 -20.47 11.90 3.45
CA THR A 461 -20.22 10.50 3.06
C THR A 461 -18.74 10.27 2.77
N ASP A 462 -18.18 9.17 3.24
CA ASP A 462 -16.77 8.82 3.03
C ASP A 462 -16.33 8.99 1.57
N ALA A 463 -15.18 9.63 1.39
CA ALA A 463 -14.56 9.90 0.10
C ALA A 463 -15.52 10.50 -0.94
N THR A 464 -16.50 11.29 -0.53
CA THR A 464 -17.51 11.91 -1.42
C THR A 464 -17.55 13.43 -1.24
N ALA A 465 -16.65 14.15 -1.93
CA ALA A 465 -16.64 15.60 -1.97
C ALA A 465 -17.87 16.13 -2.73
N PRO A 466 -18.32 17.36 -2.45
CA PRO A 466 -19.42 18.00 -3.18
C PRO A 466 -18.92 18.46 -4.56
N LEU A 467 -18.65 17.50 -5.44
CA LEU A 467 -18.18 17.69 -6.81
C LEU A 467 -19.07 16.89 -7.75
N PHE A 468 -19.51 17.53 -8.84
CA PHE A 468 -20.26 16.89 -9.91
C PHE A 468 -19.31 16.46 -11.04
N GLY A 469 -19.54 15.29 -11.63
CA GLY A 469 -18.66 14.74 -12.66
C GLY A 469 -18.75 13.22 -12.80
N THR A 470 -18.80 12.74 -14.04
CA THR A 470 -19.06 11.33 -14.37
C THR A 470 -17.91 10.38 -14.03
N ASP A 471 -16.69 10.90 -13.98
CA ASP A 471 -15.47 10.10 -13.79
C ASP A 471 -15.00 10.00 -12.33
N LEU A 472 -15.60 10.81 -11.43
CA LEU A 472 -15.25 10.81 -10.02
C LEU A 472 -15.98 9.69 -9.28
N ARG A 473 -15.22 8.87 -8.57
CA ARG A 473 -15.73 7.76 -7.75
C ARG A 473 -15.16 7.80 -6.34
N ASN A 474 -15.98 7.39 -5.38
CA ASN A 474 -15.55 7.28 -3.99
C ASN A 474 -14.77 5.96 -3.74
N ASN A 475 -14.39 5.73 -2.49
CA ASN A 475 -13.67 4.52 -2.05
C ASN A 475 -14.44 3.21 -2.31
N LEU A 476 -15.76 3.25 -2.45
CA LEU A 476 -16.62 2.12 -2.81
C LEU A 476 -16.95 2.06 -4.32
N GLN A 477 -16.19 2.78 -5.15
CA GLN A 477 -16.37 2.89 -6.60
C GLN A 477 -17.73 3.44 -7.04
N ARG A 478 -18.47 4.12 -6.15
CA ARG A 478 -19.74 4.76 -6.49
C ARG A 478 -19.51 6.13 -7.13
N PRO A 479 -20.24 6.48 -8.20
CA PRO A 479 -20.14 7.81 -8.80
C PRO A 479 -20.52 8.91 -7.81
N LEU A 480 -19.67 9.93 -7.66
CA LEU A 480 -19.95 11.08 -6.79
C LEU A 480 -21.20 11.82 -7.25
N ASP A 481 -21.37 11.96 -8.56
CA ASP A 481 -22.49 12.65 -9.19
C ASP A 481 -23.86 12.13 -8.73
N THR A 482 -24.02 10.80 -8.62
CA THR A 482 -25.27 10.19 -8.14
C THR A 482 -25.59 10.55 -6.70
N ILE A 483 -24.57 10.59 -5.84
CA ILE A 483 -24.73 10.92 -4.42
C ILE A 483 -25.04 12.42 -4.27
N ASN A 484 -24.24 13.26 -4.93
CA ASN A 484 -24.37 14.71 -4.85
C ASN A 484 -25.68 15.22 -5.47
N THR A 485 -26.20 14.56 -6.51
CA THR A 485 -27.51 14.89 -7.08
C THR A 485 -28.65 14.67 -6.09
N ARG A 486 -28.60 13.60 -5.29
CA ARG A 486 -29.62 13.34 -4.26
C ARG A 486 -29.56 14.38 -3.13
N ILE A 487 -28.36 14.78 -2.73
CA ILE A 487 -28.18 15.85 -1.72
C ILE A 487 -28.70 17.18 -2.27
N LEU A 488 -28.41 17.50 -3.54
CA LEU A 488 -28.91 18.70 -4.20
C LEU A 488 -30.46 18.73 -4.27
N GLN A 489 -31.10 17.58 -4.50
CA GLN A 489 -32.56 17.47 -4.45
C GLN A 489 -33.12 17.78 -3.06
N GLN A 490 -32.46 17.30 -1.99
CA GLN A 490 -32.84 17.65 -0.61
C GLN A 490 -32.66 19.15 -0.34
N VAL A 491 -31.55 19.75 -0.78
CA VAL A 491 -31.29 21.19 -0.67
C VAL A 491 -32.35 22.01 -1.43
N SER A 492 -32.77 21.55 -2.60
CA SER A 492 -33.82 22.22 -3.37
C SER A 492 -35.19 22.12 -2.69
N ALA A 493 -35.49 21.00 -2.06
CA ALA A 493 -36.75 20.78 -1.36
C ALA A 493 -36.85 21.55 -0.03
N GLN A 494 -35.75 21.66 0.70
CA GLN A 494 -35.65 22.35 1.99
C GLN A 494 -34.36 23.18 2.03
N PRO A 495 -34.38 24.40 1.44
CA PRO A 495 -33.19 25.22 1.30
C PRO A 495 -32.72 25.75 2.66
N PRO A 496 -31.46 25.46 3.06
CA PRO A 496 -30.89 26.03 4.27
C PRO A 496 -30.45 27.49 4.04
N ASP A 497 -30.30 28.29 5.10
CA ASP A 497 -29.85 29.68 4.98
C ASP A 497 -28.36 29.77 4.59
N LEU A 498 -27.56 28.81 5.04
CA LEU A 498 -26.12 28.69 4.77
C LEU A 498 -25.75 27.27 4.32
N ILE A 499 -24.93 27.15 3.28
CA ILE A 499 -24.37 25.89 2.78
C ILE A 499 -22.85 25.98 2.84
N LEU A 500 -22.25 25.09 3.63
CA LEU A 500 -20.81 24.97 3.82
C LEU A 500 -20.31 23.73 3.08
N LEU A 501 -19.44 23.93 2.10
CA LEU A 501 -18.80 22.85 1.35
C LEU A 501 -17.41 22.59 1.95
N HIS A 502 -17.14 21.38 2.41
CA HIS A 502 -15.82 21.00 2.91
C HIS A 502 -15.48 19.56 2.53
N ALA A 503 -14.23 19.30 2.15
CA ALA A 503 -13.75 17.95 1.90
C ALA A 503 -12.23 17.88 2.02
N PHE A 504 -11.68 16.66 1.95
CA PHE A 504 -10.26 16.46 1.70
C PHE A 504 -9.92 16.74 0.24
N TRP A 505 -9.84 18.02 -0.11
CA TRP A 505 -9.68 18.50 -1.49
C TRP A 505 -8.50 17.86 -2.24
N GLU A 506 -7.38 17.60 -1.55
CA GLU A 506 -6.18 16.94 -2.12
C GLU A 506 -6.41 15.46 -2.50
N GLY A 507 -7.43 14.81 -1.92
CA GLY A 507 -7.67 13.38 -2.07
C GLY A 507 -8.22 12.93 -3.42
N TYR A 508 -8.75 13.85 -4.23
CA TYR A 508 -9.50 13.52 -5.46
C TYR A 508 -8.65 13.44 -6.73
N LYS A 509 -7.31 13.58 -6.62
CA LYS A 509 -6.34 13.46 -7.73
C LYS A 509 -6.67 14.34 -8.95
N LEU A 510 -7.37 15.45 -8.75
CA LEU A 510 -7.62 16.47 -9.75
C LEU A 510 -6.43 17.43 -9.81
N SER A 511 -6.15 18.01 -10.98
CA SER A 511 -5.31 19.21 -11.02
C SER A 511 -6.00 20.34 -10.27
N THR A 512 -5.24 21.27 -9.72
CA THR A 512 -5.82 22.39 -8.95
C THR A 512 -6.81 23.20 -9.79
N GLU A 513 -6.54 23.39 -11.09
CA GLU A 513 -7.44 24.08 -12.02
C GLU A 513 -8.72 23.28 -12.29
N ALA A 514 -8.60 21.96 -12.41
CA ALA A 514 -9.76 21.09 -12.58
C ALA A 514 -10.65 21.08 -11.33
N LEU A 515 -10.05 21.05 -10.14
CA LEU A 515 -10.75 21.17 -8.87
C LEU A 515 -11.47 22.53 -8.75
N GLN A 516 -10.79 23.63 -9.07
CA GLN A 516 -11.39 24.96 -9.04
C GLN A 516 -12.61 25.04 -9.96
N ARG A 517 -12.51 24.56 -11.20
CA ARG A 517 -13.66 24.52 -12.13
C ARG A 517 -14.82 23.68 -11.59
N ALA A 518 -14.52 22.52 -11.01
CA ALA A 518 -15.55 21.65 -10.43
C ALA A 518 -16.25 22.29 -9.21
N LEU A 519 -15.52 23.04 -8.38
CA LEU A 519 -16.09 23.79 -7.27
C LEU A 519 -16.99 24.94 -7.74
N VAL A 520 -16.58 25.69 -8.76
CA VAL A 520 -17.41 26.73 -9.37
C VAL A 520 -18.71 26.15 -9.93
N ASP A 521 -18.64 25.07 -10.72
CA ASP A 521 -19.83 24.39 -11.25
C ASP A 521 -20.76 23.91 -10.13
N THR A 522 -20.20 23.35 -9.05
CA THR A 522 -20.97 22.93 -7.87
C THR A 522 -21.70 24.10 -7.23
N VAL A 523 -21.02 25.22 -6.99
CA VAL A 523 -21.63 26.42 -6.40
C VAL A 523 -22.73 26.99 -7.28
N GLU A 524 -22.53 27.03 -8.61
CA GLU A 524 -23.57 27.47 -9.55
C GLU A 524 -24.79 26.55 -9.55
N ARG A 525 -24.61 25.23 -9.47
CA ARG A 525 -25.73 24.28 -9.34
C ARG A 525 -26.52 24.53 -8.06
N ILE A 526 -25.83 24.77 -6.94
CA ILE A 526 -26.47 25.07 -5.66
C ILE A 526 -27.23 26.40 -5.73
N ARG A 527 -26.62 27.46 -6.28
CA ARG A 527 -27.28 28.77 -6.45
C ARG A 527 -28.55 28.68 -7.31
N ARG A 528 -28.58 27.78 -8.30
CA ARG A 528 -29.80 27.51 -9.09
C ARG A 528 -30.86 26.73 -8.30
N ALA A 529 -30.44 25.76 -7.49
CA ALA A 529 -31.34 24.90 -6.72
C ALA A 529 -31.92 25.58 -5.46
N ALA A 530 -31.16 26.50 -4.85
CA ALA A 530 -31.49 27.20 -3.61
C ALA A 530 -30.97 28.66 -3.66
N PRO A 531 -31.64 29.55 -4.42
CA PRO A 531 -31.14 30.91 -4.69
C PRO A 531 -31.07 31.82 -3.46
N GLY A 532 -31.79 31.51 -2.38
CA GLY A 532 -31.74 32.23 -1.11
C GLY A 532 -30.61 31.79 -0.18
N SER A 533 -29.96 30.66 -0.47
CA SER A 533 -28.89 30.12 0.37
C SER A 533 -27.57 30.80 0.10
N ARG A 534 -26.86 31.22 1.15
CA ARG A 534 -25.46 31.59 1.04
C ARG A 534 -24.60 30.33 0.89
N VAL A 535 -23.73 30.26 -0.11
CA VAL A 535 -22.87 29.09 -0.35
C VAL A 535 -21.42 29.47 -0.11
N VAL A 536 -20.75 28.79 0.81
CA VAL A 536 -19.35 29.05 1.19
C VAL A 536 -18.52 27.78 1.03
N VAL A 537 -17.40 27.88 0.32
CA VAL A 537 -16.40 26.82 0.23
C VAL A 537 -15.39 26.98 1.37
N LEU A 538 -15.25 25.96 2.20
CA LEU A 538 -14.26 25.92 3.28
C LEU A 538 -12.97 25.28 2.76
N GLY A 539 -11.85 25.99 2.92
CA GLY A 539 -10.51 25.53 2.52
C GLY A 539 -10.05 24.25 3.22
N PRO A 540 -8.93 23.65 2.79
CA PRO A 540 -8.38 22.47 3.43
C PRO A 540 -7.90 22.80 4.86
N VAL A 541 -7.99 21.80 5.75
CA VAL A 541 -7.30 21.84 7.04
C VAL A 541 -5.81 21.49 6.84
N PRO A 542 -4.91 21.87 7.76
CA PRO A 542 -3.53 21.39 7.75
C PRO A 542 -3.47 19.87 7.81
N VAL A 543 -2.54 19.29 7.04
CA VAL A 543 -2.36 17.83 6.91
C VAL A 543 -0.94 17.48 7.32
N TRP A 544 -0.79 16.33 7.96
CA TRP A 544 0.46 15.75 8.39
C TRP A 544 0.85 14.59 7.46
N ARG A 545 2.14 14.42 7.18
CA ARG A 545 2.64 13.39 6.25
C ARG A 545 2.34 11.96 6.71
N SER A 546 2.30 11.77 8.02
CA SER A 546 1.92 10.53 8.70
C SER A 546 0.87 10.86 9.75
N SER A 547 0.43 9.90 10.57
CA SER A 547 -0.45 10.20 11.69
C SER A 547 0.18 11.27 12.59
N LEU A 548 -0.65 12.16 13.17
CA LEU A 548 -0.16 13.17 14.09
C LEU A 548 0.70 12.55 15.21
N GLN A 549 0.28 11.41 15.76
CA GLN A 549 1.01 10.67 16.79
C GLN A 549 2.41 10.25 16.33
N GLN A 550 2.56 9.75 15.10
CA GLN A 550 3.88 9.38 14.57
C GLN A 550 4.78 10.61 14.42
N ASN A 551 4.22 11.76 14.02
CA ASN A 551 4.98 13.01 13.95
C ASN A 551 5.41 13.52 15.32
N LEU A 552 4.55 13.43 16.34
CA LEU A 552 4.88 13.78 17.72
C LEU A 552 6.00 12.88 18.27
N LEU A 553 5.93 11.57 18.00
CA LEU A 553 6.97 10.62 18.37
C LEU A 553 8.30 11.00 17.69
N ASN A 554 8.29 11.20 16.38
CA ASN A 554 9.48 11.57 15.61
C ASN A 554 10.09 12.90 16.07
N TYR A 555 9.26 13.88 16.39
CA TYR A 555 9.69 15.15 16.98
C TYR A 555 10.43 14.90 18.29
N ALA A 556 9.82 14.18 19.23
CA ALA A 556 10.42 13.90 20.53
C ALA A 556 11.79 13.24 20.40
N ARG A 557 11.96 12.33 19.44
CA ARG A 557 13.25 11.65 19.19
C ARG A 557 14.33 12.55 18.62
N GLY A 558 13.96 13.61 17.91
CA GLY A 558 14.89 14.63 17.45
C GLY A 558 15.24 15.68 18.51
N HIS A 559 14.57 15.65 19.67
CA HIS A 559 14.65 16.68 20.69
C HIS A 559 14.73 16.07 22.11
N ASP A 560 15.58 15.06 22.30
CA ASP A 560 15.88 14.45 23.62
C ASP A 560 14.65 13.99 24.42
N GLY A 561 13.62 13.53 23.72
CA GLY A 561 12.35 13.10 24.32
C GLY A 561 11.44 14.26 24.71
N ALA A 562 11.69 15.49 24.27
CA ALA A 562 10.80 16.62 24.58
C ALA A 562 9.44 16.46 23.90
N LEU A 563 8.38 16.87 24.60
CA LEU A 563 7.05 16.94 24.02
C LEU A 563 7.00 18.07 22.99
N ALA A 564 6.42 17.79 21.81
CA ALA A 564 6.29 18.79 20.76
C ALA A 564 5.47 20.01 21.21
N PRO A 565 5.76 21.22 20.69
CA PRO A 565 4.96 22.41 20.96
C PRO A 565 3.50 22.24 20.50
N ALA A 566 2.58 22.99 21.12
CA ALA A 566 1.16 22.99 20.76
C ALA A 566 0.92 23.35 19.29
N GLN A 567 1.70 24.32 18.80
CA GLN A 567 1.83 24.68 17.39
C GLN A 567 3.11 24.01 16.85
N MET A 568 2.98 23.06 15.92
CA MET A 568 4.11 22.29 15.41
C MET A 568 4.22 22.40 13.89
N ALA A 569 5.43 22.61 13.36
CA ALA A 569 5.70 22.59 11.92
C ALA A 569 6.24 21.22 11.43
N TYR A 570 6.82 20.43 12.34
CA TYR A 570 7.43 19.14 12.02
C TYR A 570 6.41 18.16 11.43
N GLY A 571 6.71 17.60 10.26
CA GLY A 571 5.84 16.61 9.62
C GLY A 571 4.62 17.17 8.88
N GLN A 572 4.46 18.50 8.82
CA GLN A 572 3.38 19.12 8.05
C GLN A 572 3.60 19.05 6.55
N LEU A 573 2.53 18.73 5.81
CA LEU A 573 2.51 18.82 4.36
C LEU A 573 2.28 20.26 3.93
N ARG A 574 3.29 20.84 3.27
CA ARG A 574 3.20 22.19 2.71
C ARG A 574 2.29 22.27 1.48
N SER A 575 1.98 21.13 0.85
CA SER A 575 1.06 21.08 -0.29
C SER A 575 -0.33 21.60 0.07
N SER A 576 -0.83 21.30 1.27
CA SER A 576 -2.17 21.71 1.69
C SER A 576 -2.29 23.22 1.84
N ARG A 577 -1.21 23.88 2.29
CA ARG A 577 -1.12 25.35 2.32
C ARG A 577 -1.09 25.95 0.91
N ALA A 578 -0.32 25.35 0.00
CA ALA A 578 -0.26 25.82 -1.38
C ALA A 578 -1.61 25.68 -2.06
N LEU A 579 -2.31 24.55 -1.85
CA LEU A 579 -3.66 24.34 -2.36
C LEU A 579 -4.65 25.38 -1.81
N ASP A 580 -4.65 25.62 -0.50
CA ASP A 580 -5.50 26.63 0.14
C ASP A 580 -5.33 28.01 -0.51
N GLN A 581 -4.08 28.45 -0.69
CA GLN A 581 -3.77 29.74 -1.31
C GLN A 581 -4.26 29.82 -2.77
N THR A 582 -4.04 28.76 -3.55
CA THR A 582 -4.50 28.74 -4.95
C THR A 582 -6.03 28.72 -5.05
N LEU A 583 -6.71 27.94 -4.21
CA LEU A 583 -8.18 27.91 -4.17
C LEU A 583 -8.76 29.25 -3.73
N GLN A 584 -8.19 29.88 -2.71
CA GLN A 584 -8.64 31.19 -2.23
C GLN A 584 -8.59 32.24 -3.35
N GLN A 585 -7.48 32.31 -4.08
CA GLN A 585 -7.32 33.25 -5.19
C GLN A 585 -8.27 32.92 -6.35
N GLY A 586 -8.31 31.66 -6.76
CA GLY A 586 -9.08 31.22 -7.93
C GLY A 586 -10.60 31.29 -7.73
N LEU A 587 -11.11 30.96 -6.55
CA LEU A 587 -12.55 31.01 -6.25
C LEU A 587 -13.03 32.44 -6.01
N ALA A 588 -12.22 33.29 -5.38
CA ALA A 588 -12.55 34.71 -5.25
C ALA A 588 -12.70 35.39 -6.63
N GLN A 589 -11.82 35.08 -7.59
CA GLN A 589 -11.94 35.57 -8.97
C GLN A 589 -13.21 35.09 -9.67
N ALA A 590 -13.74 33.92 -9.30
CA ALA A 590 -14.96 33.35 -9.83
C ALA A 590 -16.23 33.81 -9.07
N GLY A 591 -16.11 34.75 -8.12
CA GLY A 591 -17.25 35.21 -7.32
C GLY A 591 -17.86 34.13 -6.42
N VAL A 592 -17.03 33.20 -5.94
CA VAL A 592 -17.41 32.16 -4.98
C VAL A 592 -16.88 32.53 -3.60
N ASP A 593 -17.76 32.55 -2.58
CA ASP A 593 -17.36 32.78 -1.19
C ASP A 593 -16.44 31.65 -0.73
N TYR A 594 -15.26 32.01 -0.27
CA TYR A 594 -14.26 31.07 0.20
C TYR A 594 -13.71 31.50 1.56
N ILE A 595 -13.69 30.57 2.52
CA ILE A 595 -13.05 30.77 3.82
C ILE A 595 -11.87 29.81 3.93
N SER A 596 -10.66 30.37 4.00
CA SER A 596 -9.46 29.61 4.30
C SER A 596 -9.47 29.16 5.77
N LEU A 597 -9.41 27.84 6.00
CA LEU A 597 -9.34 27.27 7.34
C LEU A 597 -7.89 27.26 7.88
N TYR A 598 -6.90 27.45 7.01
CA TYR A 598 -5.49 27.32 7.36
C TYR A 598 -5.04 28.35 8.42
N PRO A 599 -5.34 29.67 8.29
CA PRO A 599 -5.00 30.67 9.32
C PRO A 599 -5.74 30.46 10.65
N LEU A 600 -6.86 29.73 10.65
CA LEU A 600 -7.60 29.42 11.87
C LEU A 600 -6.92 28.32 12.68
N LEU A 601 -6.04 27.51 12.08
CA LEU A 601 -5.32 26.45 12.77
C LEU A 601 -3.81 26.70 12.84
N CYS A 602 -3.29 27.58 11.99
CA CYS A 602 -1.85 27.83 11.85
C CYS A 602 -1.47 29.27 12.20
N GLN A 603 -0.32 29.41 12.84
CA GLN A 603 0.36 30.68 13.05
C GLN A 603 1.77 30.57 12.44
N ASP A 604 2.12 31.53 11.58
CA ASP A 604 3.34 31.55 10.75
C ASP A 604 3.52 30.32 9.83
N ARG A 605 4.17 29.28 10.36
CA ARG A 605 4.49 28.00 9.70
C ARG A 605 4.22 26.78 10.57
N ALA A 606 3.67 26.98 11.76
CA ALA A 606 3.30 25.92 12.67
C ALA A 606 1.77 25.85 12.76
N CYS A 607 1.21 24.65 12.85
CA CYS A 607 -0.23 24.48 13.05
C CYS A 607 -0.53 23.67 14.28
N LEU A 608 -1.77 23.81 14.75
CA LEU A 608 -2.27 23.21 15.96
C LEU A 608 -2.11 21.69 15.88
N ALA A 609 -1.17 21.15 16.65
CA ALA A 609 -1.00 19.72 16.87
C ALA A 609 -1.83 19.29 18.07
N ARG A 610 -1.83 20.10 19.13
CA ARG A 610 -2.50 19.78 20.40
C ARG A 610 -2.86 21.05 21.16
N ARG A 611 -3.91 20.98 21.98
CA ARG A 611 -4.28 22.03 22.93
C ARG A 611 -3.56 21.91 24.27
N ASP A 612 -3.39 20.68 24.73
CA ASP A 612 -2.76 20.33 26.01
C ASP A 612 -1.90 19.06 25.82
N ALA A 613 -1.47 18.43 26.91
CA ALA A 613 -0.61 17.25 26.89
C ALA A 613 -1.37 15.92 26.98
N THR A 614 -2.71 15.92 26.87
CA THR A 614 -3.53 14.71 26.91
C THR A 614 -3.91 14.23 25.50
N PRO A 615 -4.27 12.95 25.34
CA PRO A 615 -4.77 12.43 24.07
C PRO A 615 -6.00 13.17 23.53
N GLU A 616 -6.91 13.56 24.41
CA GLU A 616 -8.13 14.30 24.07
C GLU A 616 -7.78 15.71 23.55
N GLY A 617 -6.65 16.27 23.99
CA GLY A 617 -6.12 17.54 23.52
C GLY A 617 -5.52 17.50 22.12
N LEU A 618 -5.25 16.33 21.52
CA LEU A 618 -4.72 16.22 20.15
C LEU A 618 -5.73 16.80 19.16
N ALA A 619 -5.25 17.53 18.15
CA ALA A 619 -6.13 18.19 17.17
C ALA A 619 -6.59 17.26 16.03
N TYR A 620 -5.91 16.12 15.85
CA TYR A 620 -6.17 15.18 14.76
C TYR A 620 -6.16 13.74 15.28
N VAL A 621 -7.00 12.89 14.70
CA VAL A 621 -7.03 11.44 14.98
C VAL A 621 -6.05 10.66 14.11
N ASP A 622 -5.67 11.21 12.96
CA ASP A 622 -4.70 10.65 12.02
C ASP A 622 -3.86 11.76 11.37
N GLY A 623 -3.54 11.65 10.08
CA GLY A 623 -2.79 12.68 9.35
C GLY A 623 -3.64 13.87 8.88
N GLY A 624 -4.97 13.82 8.91
CA GLY A 624 -5.81 14.87 8.32
C GLY A 624 -7.23 15.02 8.90
N HIS A 625 -7.80 13.98 9.51
CA HIS A 625 -9.09 14.08 10.18
C HIS A 625 -8.95 14.78 11.53
N LEU A 626 -9.77 15.81 11.74
CA LEU A 626 -9.85 16.50 13.02
C LEU A 626 -10.36 15.54 14.11
N SER A 627 -9.76 15.65 15.29
CA SER A 627 -10.35 15.11 16.50
C SER A 627 -11.54 15.96 16.95
N LEU A 628 -12.26 15.53 17.98
CA LEU A 628 -13.30 16.36 18.59
C LEU A 628 -12.72 17.71 19.08
N SER A 629 -11.56 17.67 19.73
CA SER A 629 -10.85 18.87 20.22
C SER A 629 -10.43 19.80 19.08
N GLY A 630 -9.89 19.24 17.99
CA GLY A 630 -9.53 19.99 16.79
C GLY A 630 -10.75 20.61 16.10
N ALA A 631 -11.82 19.83 15.94
CA ALA A 631 -13.07 20.27 15.33
C ALA A 631 -13.75 21.37 16.13
N THR A 632 -13.87 21.24 17.45
CA THR A 632 -14.43 22.28 18.32
C THR A 632 -13.58 23.55 18.26
N THR A 633 -12.25 23.43 18.27
CA THR A 633 -11.35 24.60 18.19
C THR A 633 -11.51 25.33 16.85
N LEU A 634 -11.60 24.59 15.75
CA LEU A 634 -11.82 25.17 14.42
C LEU A 634 -13.19 25.82 14.33
N ALA A 635 -14.25 25.14 14.77
CA ALA A 635 -15.63 25.63 14.74
C ALA A 635 -15.76 26.96 15.51
N GLN A 636 -15.17 27.06 16.71
CA GLN A 636 -15.17 28.29 17.51
C GLN A 636 -14.46 29.45 16.81
N ARG A 637 -13.36 29.18 16.10
CA ARG A 637 -12.61 30.20 15.34
C ARG A 637 -13.29 30.58 14.03
N LEU A 638 -14.08 29.67 13.46
CA LEU A 638 -14.84 29.89 12.23
C LEU A 638 -16.11 30.72 12.48
N LEU A 639 -16.76 30.56 13.64
CA LEU A 639 -18.05 31.19 13.96
C LEU A 639 -18.11 32.71 13.68
N PRO A 640 -17.13 33.55 14.11
CA PRO A 640 -17.18 34.98 13.84
C PRO A 640 -17.12 35.32 12.35
N LEU A 641 -16.48 34.49 11.53
CA LEU A 641 -16.42 34.69 10.07
C LEU A 641 -17.77 34.36 9.41
N LEU A 642 -18.50 33.38 9.94
CA LEU A 642 -19.83 33.05 9.44
C LEU A 642 -20.86 34.14 9.80
N GLN A 643 -20.70 34.79 10.96
CA GLN A 643 -21.61 35.82 11.47
C GLN A 643 -21.40 37.21 10.86
N ARG A 644 -20.18 37.54 10.42
CA ARG A 644 -19.81 38.89 9.93
C ARG A 644 -20.56 39.36 8.67
N ASP A 645 -21.14 38.44 7.90
CA ASP A 645 -21.77 38.77 6.60
C ASP A 645 -23.31 38.72 6.65
N GLY A 646 -23.92 39.00 7.80
CA GLY A 646 -25.29 39.54 7.85
C GLY A 646 -26.47 38.57 7.95
N VAL A 647 -26.28 37.28 8.28
CA VAL A 647 -27.41 36.34 8.42
C VAL A 647 -28.10 36.40 9.80
N THR A 648 -27.45 36.93 10.84
CA THR A 648 -28.04 36.98 12.20
C THR A 648 -28.51 38.38 12.63
N GLY A 649 -28.72 39.28 11.67
CA GLY A 649 -29.11 40.67 11.91
C GLY A 649 -30.41 41.04 11.20
N LYS A 650 -31.48 40.29 11.43
CA LYS A 650 -32.87 40.74 11.26
C LYS A 650 -33.76 40.10 12.32
#